data_AF-A0A7W1GZP0-F1
#
_entry.id   AF-A0A7W1GZP0-F1
#
_cell.length_a   1.000
_cell.length_b   1.000
_cell.length_c   1.000
_cell.angle_alpha   90.00
_cell.angle_beta   90.00
_cell.angle_gamma   90.00
#
_symmetry.space_group_name_H-M   'P 1'
#
loop_
_entity.id
_entity.type
_entity.pdbx_description
1 polymer ?
#
loop_
_entity_poly.entity_id
_entity_poly.type
_entity_poly.pdbx_seq_one_letter_code
_entity_poly.pdbx_strand_id
1 'polypeptide(L)'
;MLFALPHTPLHAPIRPLIESTYIKEPSQEWVTLGEITMFGQESIDSRKLPERKVAIKFPKESVPPVENSGSSLKWGDWNVQLNEWGNLGRVYRGAGGWGEFKSLYEIAQRRIGAGQSYPWKVKAVIFRRTDVLYKRGDGVLERQYADISDEEMTFCLETFARFEAVIEAFTGGALDIQLSAAIETDPVVGSYEKEEVWSFHPFDAGDNYLRGRFNRGDFDSILYFYHPADTRAFSFGGTIGRTNNATQSYVILSNGREMGDRIGHTEAMVHEWYHQIEDTYFKHGYGGFEGSALPELHSAEANGYTTDVAGYSGWFSWLRDLMHFSVRDGMWGKLKNRQAPDFAGVRSQTHAFDGQLHRWNDVKDDPWAKLPFLTTADLAKQIGATSVEIVQDGSQVLLLPRGMKPRTQLLPQIRDEDFALNNELNFSREAMARVGYQDRDLVLVRFDAVDYVIDWLGDHPIGTTSPANVMGYLNVGTRMMIVLDTKLSNDTLAELNLLNMGSAKSGVAVLGRGNYGLGEPLRVSFAAEVPDARYTVTQPDGSGIPMNGGLLELGGFQGTRILKVIAALPSGERAERLFAVRRLPTVQIGLEAVGTRRISTGSHKVRVELSSLGEAATIGLRAQLPFGWSISGLSEQISVAAGEQKVIEAMLSIPGTSSDDNYEIAVEARSGDTQTGRLQLEKFTAPTLVSNSFSQGHDSWDSKRPDNAGWTVTLDPAGVEGAALAVKDRGGARWGRVNAFGRYLPNGKRDPAFMGYDVAAHSFLDFDLKTSSEDNLALAITLSSGKRYVVMLAGPYQEQWGESVQLPRAKFIPNGQWQRIVYNLNDALKAVAGAGPHYVVDIGFGDSRTFSSNQYFNEDVHTHVLDEFRITRDADTADNTTKDDPDAELSAGADPTSANPEDRSRAAAALGPESSAEQIAAIRALIRDEHPQVRLNTAAAFARVKDPEAVPLLAAAARIERQSYQGVYMVRALEYQNLPESWKTMEALVRQGRAEEMAVGEAAMAMARSGDAKRAPDISVLLTAKSWQARRDGAKAIGMLPGTIPQQMLMMFLIEVDPMVRIAVARGANVDVDPVGKRMEWGSVNDLSNVVRAYDYASLTKSADPVRRTRGYAGLKEPDTDIRRIIAEEIGNDSKEHHVQPLLGLLSDPAPEVRAAAVISLIKMPGKRDFSEMTALAGEDYEEVLIPLLAAAKEKKIELPRVTLERLATHRNSEVRKLVKEITG
;
A
#
# COMPACT_ATOMS: atom_id res chain seq x y z
N MET A 1 63.66 -1.42 -6.29
CA MET A 1 64.17 -1.71 -4.93
C MET A 1 63.41 -0.78 -3.98
N LEU A 2 62.32 -1.21 -3.32
CA LEU A 2 62.26 -1.82 -1.96
C LEU A 2 62.93 -0.90 -0.91
N PHE A 3 62.33 -0.35 0.16
CA PHE A 3 61.18 -0.65 1.06
C PHE A 3 60.54 0.69 1.53
N ALA A 4 59.21 0.89 1.65
CA ALA A 4 58.26 0.45 2.68
C ALA A 4 58.50 0.98 4.12
N LEU A 5 57.63 1.89 4.59
CA LEU A 5 57.11 1.96 5.97
C LEU A 5 55.66 2.47 5.95
N PRO A 6 54.79 2.01 6.88
CA PRO A 6 53.33 2.03 6.73
C PRO A 6 52.67 3.28 7.31
N HIS A 7 51.62 3.76 6.64
CA HIS A 7 50.66 4.71 7.22
C HIS A 7 49.72 3.96 8.16
N THR A 8 49.83 4.24 9.46
CA THR A 8 48.81 3.93 10.47
C THR A 8 47.64 4.91 10.32
N PRO A 9 46.39 4.45 10.13
CA PRO A 9 45.23 5.33 10.21
C PRO A 9 44.96 5.69 11.67
N LEU A 10 44.88 7.00 11.94
CA LEU A 10 44.44 7.57 13.21
C LEU A 10 42.98 7.15 13.48
N HIS A 11 42.81 6.42 14.58
CA HIS A 11 41.58 6.18 15.35
C HIS A 11 40.24 6.24 14.58
N ALA A 12 39.84 5.08 14.05
CA ALA A 12 38.42 4.77 13.90
C ALA A 12 37.74 4.79 15.28
N PRO A 13 36.54 5.39 15.44
CA PRO A 13 35.73 5.13 16.62
C PRO A 13 35.48 3.62 16.69
N ILE A 14 35.77 3.02 17.83
CA ILE A 14 35.51 1.61 18.12
C ILE A 14 33.99 1.43 18.07
N ARG A 15 33.47 1.03 16.91
CA ARG A 15 32.15 0.40 16.82
C ARG A 15 32.24 -0.92 17.60
N PRO A 16 31.19 -1.35 18.32
CA PRO A 16 30.99 -2.79 18.45
C PRO A 16 30.95 -3.30 17.00
N LEU A 17 31.82 -4.24 16.67
CA LEU A 17 31.62 -5.08 15.49
C LEU A 17 30.27 -5.78 15.70
N ILE A 18 29.20 -5.13 15.28
CA ILE A 18 28.00 -5.82 14.84
C ILE A 18 28.55 -6.58 13.62
N GLU A 19 28.91 -7.86 13.81
CA GLU A 19 28.97 -8.80 12.70
C GLU A 19 27.76 -8.50 11.84
N SER A 20 27.95 -8.23 10.54
CA SER A 20 26.88 -7.87 9.62
C SER A 20 25.82 -8.98 9.58
N THR A 21 24.91 -8.98 10.55
CA THR A 21 23.74 -9.87 10.63
C THR A 21 22.78 -9.60 9.48
N TYR A 22 23.00 -8.51 8.73
CA TYR A 22 22.25 -8.07 7.55
C TYR A 22 22.47 -8.94 6.31
N ILE A 23 23.56 -9.71 6.26
CA ILE A 23 23.89 -10.62 5.16
C ILE A 23 24.33 -11.97 5.74
N LYS A 24 23.42 -12.69 6.42
CA LYS A 24 23.57 -14.15 6.41
C LYS A 24 23.19 -14.59 5.01
N GLU A 25 24.16 -15.05 4.22
CA GLU A 25 23.86 -15.79 3.00
C GLU A 25 22.78 -16.82 3.36
N PRO A 26 21.59 -16.75 2.73
CA PRO A 26 20.59 -17.78 2.93
C PRO A 26 21.27 -19.12 2.65
N SER A 27 20.96 -20.17 3.40
CA SER A 27 21.42 -21.54 3.11
C SER A 27 20.83 -22.09 1.79
N GLN A 28 20.37 -21.22 0.91
CA GLN A 28 19.55 -21.47 -0.26
C GLN A 28 20.38 -21.25 -1.52
N GLU A 29 20.30 -22.19 -2.45
CA GLU A 29 20.96 -22.05 -3.75
C GLU A 29 20.26 -20.95 -4.58
N TRP A 30 21.06 -20.10 -5.24
CA TRP A 30 20.60 -19.07 -6.16
C TRP A 30 20.85 -19.50 -7.61
N VAL A 31 19.94 -19.15 -8.52
CA VAL A 31 20.10 -19.33 -9.96
C VAL A 31 20.34 -17.98 -10.61
N THR A 32 21.36 -17.91 -11.47
CA THR A 32 21.59 -16.73 -12.32
C THR A 32 20.84 -16.91 -13.64
N LEU A 33 19.94 -15.97 -13.96
CA LEU A 33 19.16 -15.99 -15.21
C LEU A 33 19.85 -15.24 -16.35
N GLY A 34 20.73 -14.30 -16.02
CA GLY A 34 21.45 -13.45 -16.97
C GLY A 34 22.27 -12.39 -16.25
N GLU A 35 22.76 -11.41 -17.01
CA GLU A 35 23.50 -10.26 -16.48
C GLU A 35 23.07 -8.99 -17.21
N ILE A 36 23.06 -7.88 -16.49
CA ILE A 36 22.85 -6.54 -17.05
C ILE A 36 24.09 -5.68 -16.85
N THR A 37 24.20 -4.62 -17.67
CA THR A 37 25.32 -3.69 -17.58
C THR A 37 24.83 -2.41 -16.94
N MET A 38 25.40 -2.06 -15.79
CA MET A 38 25.15 -0.78 -15.13
C MET A 38 26.33 0.16 -15.34
N PHE A 39 26.07 1.47 -15.21
CA PHE A 39 27.04 2.55 -15.44
C PHE A 39 27.55 2.60 -16.89
N GLY A 40 28.67 3.28 -17.17
CA GLY A 40 29.22 3.44 -18.52
C GLY A 40 28.64 4.60 -19.34
N GLN A 41 27.48 5.12 -18.95
CA GLN A 41 26.91 6.36 -19.48
C GLN A 41 27.53 7.57 -18.76
N GLU A 42 27.72 8.66 -19.50
CA GLU A 42 28.10 9.96 -18.93
C GLU A 42 26.83 10.62 -18.35
N SER A 43 26.82 10.97 -17.07
CA SER A 43 25.73 11.74 -16.46
C SER A 43 25.75 13.19 -16.93
N ILE A 44 24.66 13.93 -16.71
CA ILE A 44 24.56 15.36 -17.12
C ILE A 44 25.58 16.27 -16.40
N ASP A 45 26.12 15.82 -15.27
CA ASP A 45 27.21 16.48 -14.53
C ASP A 45 28.59 15.93 -14.95
N SER A 46 28.67 15.27 -16.11
CA SER A 46 29.87 14.70 -16.74
C SER A 46 30.63 13.68 -15.89
N ARG A 47 30.00 13.09 -14.88
CA ARG A 47 30.56 11.95 -14.15
C ARG A 47 30.36 10.67 -14.97
N LYS A 48 31.43 9.90 -15.19
CA LYS A 48 31.38 8.59 -15.85
C LYS A 48 31.91 7.51 -14.92
N LEU A 49 31.01 6.69 -14.40
CA LEU A 49 31.38 5.49 -13.66
C LEU A 49 31.71 4.36 -14.65
N PRO A 50 32.73 3.52 -14.35
CA PRO A 50 33.07 2.39 -15.20
C PRO A 50 31.91 1.40 -15.26
N GLU A 51 31.71 0.79 -16.44
CA GLU A 51 30.71 -0.26 -16.63
C GLU A 51 30.89 -1.40 -15.63
N ARG A 52 29.79 -1.88 -15.06
CA ARG A 52 29.76 -3.02 -14.14
C ARG A 52 28.72 -4.02 -14.63
N LYS A 53 29.14 -5.28 -14.78
CA LYS A 53 28.22 -6.41 -15.02
C LYS A 53 27.61 -6.83 -13.69
N VAL A 54 26.29 -6.96 -13.67
CA VAL A 54 25.51 -7.30 -12.48
C VAL A 54 24.64 -8.52 -12.82
N ALA A 55 24.79 -9.57 -12.04
CA ALA A 55 24.03 -10.81 -12.25
C ALA A 55 22.57 -10.64 -11.83
N ILE A 56 21.66 -11.22 -12.61
CA ILE A 56 20.25 -11.37 -12.27
C ILE A 56 20.11 -12.69 -11.50
N LYS A 57 20.05 -12.63 -10.16
CA LYS A 57 19.96 -13.81 -9.29
C LYS A 57 18.56 -13.98 -8.71
N PHE A 58 18.04 -15.21 -8.69
CA PHE A 58 16.78 -15.56 -8.02
C PHE A 58 16.93 -16.84 -7.18
N PRO A 59 16.11 -17.05 -6.15
CA PRO A 59 16.12 -18.30 -5.38
C PRO A 59 15.85 -19.52 -6.27
N LYS A 60 16.57 -20.63 -6.04
CA LYS A 60 16.42 -21.88 -6.81
C LYS A 60 15.15 -22.65 -6.46
N GLU A 61 14.81 -22.70 -5.17
CA GLU A 61 13.62 -23.42 -4.69
C GLU A 61 12.38 -22.53 -4.85
N SER A 62 11.30 -23.13 -5.37
CA SER A 62 9.99 -22.48 -5.40
C SER A 62 9.35 -22.56 -4.01
N VAL A 63 8.74 -21.47 -3.55
CA VAL A 63 7.63 -21.53 -2.57
C VAL A 63 6.66 -22.62 -3.06
N PRO A 64 6.04 -23.44 -2.19
CA PRO A 64 5.21 -24.56 -2.62
C PRO A 64 4.28 -24.12 -3.77
N PRO A 65 4.27 -24.86 -4.89
CA PRO A 65 3.39 -24.55 -6.01
C PRO A 65 1.95 -24.49 -5.49
N VAL A 66 1.08 -23.71 -6.17
CA VAL A 66 -0.35 -23.59 -5.83
C VAL A 66 -0.87 -24.95 -5.35
N GLU A 67 -1.35 -25.04 -4.10
CA GLU A 67 -1.89 -26.29 -3.56
C GLU A 67 -2.95 -26.79 -4.54
N ASN A 68 -2.56 -27.81 -5.31
CA ASN A 68 -3.31 -28.25 -6.46
C ASN A 68 -4.35 -29.28 -6.00
N SER A 69 -5.19 -28.88 -5.05
CA SER A 69 -6.29 -29.71 -4.56
C SER A 69 -7.44 -29.80 -5.58
N GLY A 70 -7.44 -28.93 -6.61
CA GLY A 70 -8.43 -28.88 -7.68
C GLY A 70 -7.87 -29.24 -9.07
N SER A 71 -8.76 -29.65 -9.99
CA SER A 71 -8.43 -29.82 -11.40
C SER A 71 -8.12 -28.46 -12.06
N SER A 72 -7.27 -28.42 -13.08
CA SER A 72 -7.02 -27.19 -13.88
C SER A 72 -7.28 -27.42 -15.37
N LEU A 73 -7.63 -26.34 -16.06
CA LEU A 73 -7.92 -26.31 -17.50
C LEU A 73 -6.76 -25.68 -18.27
N LYS A 74 -6.39 -26.24 -19.41
CA LYS A 74 -5.38 -25.65 -20.29
C LYS A 74 -5.98 -24.54 -21.17
N TRP A 75 -5.30 -23.38 -21.22
CA TRP A 75 -5.59 -22.25 -22.09
C TRP A 75 -4.29 -21.77 -22.76
N GLY A 76 -4.00 -22.29 -23.95
CA GLY A 76 -2.67 -22.11 -24.55
C GLY A 76 -1.59 -22.67 -23.62
N ASP A 77 -0.61 -21.84 -23.29
CA ASP A 77 0.46 -22.16 -22.32
C ASP A 77 0.05 -21.94 -20.85
N TRP A 78 -1.14 -21.39 -20.62
CA TRP A 78 -1.69 -21.10 -19.30
C TRP A 78 -2.54 -22.27 -18.77
N ASN A 79 -2.72 -22.28 -17.46
CA ASN A 79 -3.67 -23.10 -16.73
C ASN A 79 -4.69 -22.19 -16.05
N VAL A 80 -5.95 -22.60 -16.01
CA VAL A 80 -7.02 -21.97 -15.23
C VAL A 80 -7.45 -22.95 -14.15
N GLN A 81 -7.26 -22.58 -12.90
CA GLN A 81 -7.65 -23.40 -11.75
C GLN A 81 -9.18 -23.55 -11.71
N LEU A 82 -9.66 -24.74 -11.40
CA LEU A 82 -11.04 -24.96 -10.98
C LEU A 82 -11.06 -25.13 -9.47
N ASN A 83 -11.99 -24.45 -8.80
CA ASN A 83 -12.23 -24.72 -7.40
C ASN A 83 -12.94 -26.09 -7.22
N GLU A 84 -13.07 -26.57 -5.98
CA GLU A 84 -13.70 -27.86 -5.65
C GLU A 84 -15.16 -27.98 -6.17
N TRP A 85 -15.77 -26.84 -6.50
CA TRP A 85 -17.14 -26.72 -6.99
C TRP A 85 -17.24 -26.58 -8.51
N GLY A 86 -16.11 -26.60 -9.23
CA GLY A 86 -16.02 -26.53 -10.69
C GLY A 86 -16.07 -25.13 -11.28
N ASN A 87 -16.02 -24.07 -10.47
CA ASN A 87 -15.98 -22.69 -10.96
C ASN A 87 -14.56 -22.28 -11.35
N LEU A 88 -14.45 -21.32 -12.26
CA LEU A 88 -13.18 -20.72 -12.63
C LEU A 88 -12.58 -19.97 -11.44
N GLY A 89 -11.34 -20.32 -11.11
CA GLY A 89 -10.46 -19.59 -10.21
C GLY A 89 -9.36 -18.89 -11.00
N ARG A 90 -8.12 -19.03 -10.54
CA ARG A 90 -6.96 -18.25 -10.98
C ARG A 90 -6.29 -18.79 -12.26
N VAL A 91 -5.65 -17.89 -13.02
CA VAL A 91 -4.82 -18.22 -14.19
C VAL A 91 -3.32 -18.25 -13.82
N TYR A 92 -2.55 -19.25 -14.28
CA TYR A 92 -1.10 -19.41 -14.03
C TYR A 92 -0.38 -20.25 -15.10
N ARG A 93 0.93 -20.08 -15.35
CA ARG A 93 1.74 -20.96 -16.23
C ARG A 93 2.53 -22.01 -15.44
N GLY A 94 2.75 -23.18 -16.07
CA GLY A 94 3.57 -24.24 -15.50
C GLY A 94 3.03 -24.75 -14.16
N ALA A 95 3.89 -24.78 -13.13
CA ALA A 95 3.53 -25.10 -11.75
C ALA A 95 3.35 -23.85 -10.85
N GLY A 96 3.47 -22.64 -11.41
CA GLY A 96 3.54 -21.39 -10.64
C GLY A 96 4.94 -21.05 -10.13
N GLY A 97 5.03 -19.99 -9.31
CA GLY A 97 6.24 -19.53 -8.63
C GLY A 97 7.43 -19.15 -9.52
N TRP A 98 8.66 -19.32 -9.03
CA TRP A 98 9.87 -18.94 -9.76
C TRP A 98 10.06 -19.68 -11.10
N GLY A 99 9.45 -20.85 -11.26
CA GLY A 99 9.41 -21.56 -12.55
C GLY A 99 8.52 -20.87 -13.59
N GLU A 100 7.37 -20.35 -13.18
CA GLU A 100 6.52 -19.49 -14.02
C GLU A 100 7.25 -18.20 -14.40
N PHE A 101 7.86 -17.54 -13.41
CA PHE A 101 8.64 -16.32 -13.64
C PHE A 101 9.73 -16.52 -14.69
N LYS A 102 10.52 -17.60 -14.60
CA LYS A 102 11.55 -17.91 -15.60
C LYS A 102 10.97 -18.05 -17.00
N SER A 103 9.83 -18.73 -17.14
CA SER A 103 9.14 -18.89 -18.43
C SER A 103 8.65 -17.55 -18.98
N LEU A 104 8.05 -16.70 -18.13
CA LEU A 104 7.61 -15.35 -18.49
C LEU A 104 8.79 -14.47 -18.91
N TYR A 105 9.90 -14.53 -18.19
CA TYR A 105 11.11 -13.79 -18.51
C TYR A 105 11.71 -14.23 -19.86
N GLU A 106 11.79 -15.53 -20.14
CA GLU A 106 12.24 -16.03 -21.44
C GLU A 106 11.35 -15.57 -22.61
N ILE A 107 10.03 -15.48 -22.39
CA ILE A 107 9.08 -14.92 -23.37
C ILE A 107 9.33 -13.43 -23.56
N ALA A 108 9.49 -12.69 -22.45
CA ALA A 108 9.76 -11.27 -22.48
C ALA A 108 11.03 -10.96 -23.27
N GLN A 109 12.12 -11.67 -23.00
CA GLN A 109 13.40 -11.52 -23.70
C GLN A 109 13.29 -11.82 -25.21
N ARG A 110 12.50 -12.82 -25.62
CA ARG A 110 12.24 -13.08 -27.05
C ARG A 110 11.49 -11.92 -27.71
N ARG A 111 10.50 -11.34 -27.03
CA ARG A 111 9.71 -10.20 -27.52
C ARG A 111 10.56 -8.93 -27.63
N ILE A 112 11.36 -8.65 -26.60
CA ILE A 112 12.30 -7.52 -26.56
C ILE A 112 13.35 -7.66 -27.67
N GLY A 113 13.96 -8.84 -27.81
CA GLY A 113 14.92 -9.13 -28.89
C GLY A 113 14.33 -9.04 -30.30
N ALA A 114 13.00 -9.21 -30.44
CA ALA A 114 12.28 -9.01 -31.69
C ALA A 114 11.88 -7.54 -31.96
N GLY A 115 12.16 -6.62 -31.03
CA GLY A 115 11.82 -5.20 -31.16
C GLY A 115 10.32 -4.91 -31.00
N GLN A 116 9.58 -5.78 -30.31
CA GLN A 116 8.12 -5.70 -30.13
C GLN A 116 7.71 -5.15 -28.75
N SER A 117 8.58 -4.35 -28.14
CA SER A 117 8.45 -3.84 -26.77
C SER A 117 8.56 -2.33 -26.75
N TYR A 118 7.93 -1.72 -25.75
CA TYR A 118 8.03 -0.29 -25.51
C TYR A 118 9.23 -0.01 -24.60
N PRO A 119 10.21 0.80 -25.04
CA PRO A 119 11.33 1.16 -24.17
C PRO A 119 10.80 1.99 -23.00
N TRP A 120 11.19 1.65 -21.77
CA TRP A 120 10.83 2.34 -20.54
C TRP A 120 12.11 2.73 -19.79
N LYS A 121 12.43 4.02 -19.79
CA LYS A 121 13.70 4.52 -19.27
C LYS A 121 13.60 4.76 -17.76
N VAL A 122 14.48 4.13 -16.99
CA VAL A 122 14.49 4.23 -15.53
C VAL A 122 15.80 4.84 -15.05
N LYS A 123 15.72 5.90 -14.24
CA LYS A 123 16.88 6.42 -13.51
C LYS A 123 16.95 5.78 -12.13
N ALA A 124 17.95 4.93 -11.89
CA ALA A 124 18.24 4.37 -10.57
C ALA A 124 19.34 5.16 -9.86
N VAL A 125 19.11 5.58 -8.63
CA VAL A 125 20.09 6.32 -7.82
C VAL A 125 20.33 5.61 -6.49
N ILE A 126 21.60 5.47 -6.11
CA ILE A 126 21.97 5.00 -4.76
C ILE A 126 22.54 6.19 -4.01
N PHE A 127 21.83 6.66 -3.00
CA PHE A 127 22.33 7.64 -2.05
C PHE A 127 23.16 6.92 -1.00
N ARG A 128 24.48 6.99 -1.15
CA ARG A 128 25.40 6.20 -0.34
C ARG A 128 25.39 6.63 1.12
N ARG A 129 25.18 7.92 1.40
CA ARG A 129 25.15 8.46 2.76
C ARG A 129 23.84 9.15 3.05
N THR A 130 23.35 8.96 4.28
CA THR A 130 22.22 9.69 4.85
C THR A 130 22.70 10.34 6.14
N ASP A 131 22.45 11.63 6.33
CA ASP A 131 22.76 12.35 7.56
C ASP A 131 21.60 13.28 7.87
N VAL A 132 20.78 12.92 8.85
CA VAL A 132 19.49 13.57 9.09
C VAL A 132 19.31 13.90 10.56
N LEU A 133 18.48 14.90 10.83
CA LEU A 133 18.21 15.39 12.17
C LEU A 133 16.78 15.04 12.57
N TYR A 134 16.62 14.19 13.59
CA TYR A 134 15.31 13.86 14.16
C TYR A 134 15.07 14.69 15.42
N LYS A 135 13.91 15.33 15.53
CA LYS A 135 13.49 16.02 16.74
C LYS A 135 12.40 15.22 17.45
N ARG A 136 12.69 14.82 18.68
CA ARG A 136 11.77 14.08 19.54
C ARG A 136 10.66 14.95 20.11
N GLY A 137 9.62 14.29 20.62
CA GLY A 137 8.51 14.96 21.30
C GLY A 137 8.90 15.69 22.60
N ASP A 138 10.06 15.38 23.18
CA ASP A 138 10.63 16.11 24.33
C ASP A 138 11.61 17.23 23.91
N GLY A 139 11.69 17.54 22.61
CA GLY A 139 12.53 18.60 22.06
C GLY A 139 14.00 18.25 21.86
N VAL A 140 14.43 17.03 22.22
CA VAL A 140 15.79 16.54 21.98
C VAL A 140 16.02 16.36 20.48
N LEU A 141 17.13 16.88 19.99
CA LEU A 141 17.65 16.66 18.64
C LEU A 141 18.57 15.44 18.63
N GLU A 142 18.27 14.49 17.76
CA GLU A 142 19.05 13.28 17.52
C GLU A 142 19.60 13.34 16.09
N ARG A 143 20.90 13.11 15.93
CA ARG A 143 21.50 12.94 14.60
C ARG A 143 21.42 11.46 14.24
N GLN A 144 20.85 11.16 13.08
CA GLN A 144 20.79 9.82 12.53
C GLN A 144 21.63 9.79 11.25
N TYR A 145 22.59 8.86 11.21
CA TYR A 145 23.55 8.79 10.11
C TYR A 145 23.73 7.34 9.66
N ALA A 146 23.74 7.13 8.35
CA ALA A 146 24.08 5.85 7.75
C ALA A 146 24.93 5.99 6.50
N ASP A 147 25.66 4.92 6.22
CA ASP A 147 26.48 4.75 5.03
C ASP A 147 26.21 3.35 4.46
N ILE A 148 26.00 3.27 3.14
CA ILE A 148 25.87 2.02 2.40
C ILE A 148 27.27 1.50 2.12
N SER A 149 27.60 0.34 2.69
CA SER A 149 28.84 -0.40 2.47
C SER A 149 28.99 -0.87 1.01
N ASP A 150 30.16 -1.34 0.61
CA ASP A 150 30.38 -1.84 -0.76
C ASP A 150 29.64 -3.17 -1.02
N GLU A 151 29.43 -3.97 0.03
CA GLU A 151 28.61 -5.18 0.02
C GLU A 151 27.14 -4.83 -0.22
N GLU A 152 26.61 -3.89 0.56
CA GLU A 152 25.24 -3.39 0.39
C GLU A 152 25.05 -2.66 -0.95
N MET A 153 26.09 -2.00 -1.46
CA MET A 153 26.07 -1.42 -2.80
C MET A 153 25.86 -2.50 -3.86
N THR A 154 26.54 -3.65 -3.72
CA THR A 154 26.37 -4.79 -4.63
C THR A 154 24.96 -5.33 -4.54
N PHE A 155 24.42 -5.44 -3.33
CA PHE A 155 23.03 -5.82 -3.07
C PHE A 155 22.02 -4.88 -3.75
N CYS A 156 22.19 -3.56 -3.63
CA CYS A 156 21.32 -2.58 -4.30
C CYS A 156 21.34 -2.75 -5.83
N LEU A 157 22.52 -2.98 -6.42
CA LEU A 157 22.65 -3.20 -7.86
C LEU A 157 22.00 -4.52 -8.28
N GLU A 158 22.19 -5.61 -7.54
CA GLU A 158 21.50 -6.88 -7.82
C GLU A 158 19.97 -6.74 -7.66
N THR A 159 19.50 -5.86 -6.77
CA THR A 159 18.08 -5.54 -6.63
C THR A 159 17.53 -4.79 -7.85
N PHE A 160 18.26 -3.80 -8.38
CA PHE A 160 17.87 -3.14 -9.63
C PHE A 160 17.86 -4.11 -10.82
N ALA A 161 18.80 -5.06 -10.87
CA ALA A 161 18.81 -6.10 -11.91
C ALA A 161 17.61 -7.05 -11.82
N ARG A 162 17.22 -7.44 -10.60
CA ARG A 162 16.01 -8.23 -10.38
C ARG A 162 14.74 -7.45 -10.70
N PHE A 163 14.70 -6.15 -10.34
CA PHE A 163 13.60 -5.25 -10.68
C PHE A 163 13.35 -5.24 -12.20
N GLU A 164 14.39 -5.01 -13.01
CA GLU A 164 14.32 -5.06 -14.48
C GLU A 164 13.64 -6.36 -14.96
N ALA A 165 14.19 -7.50 -14.54
CA ALA A 165 13.71 -8.80 -14.96
C ALA A 165 12.26 -9.09 -14.54
N VAL A 166 11.85 -8.66 -13.33
CA VAL A 166 10.47 -8.80 -12.84
C VAL A 166 9.49 -8.00 -13.68
N ILE A 167 9.79 -6.73 -13.97
CA ILE A 167 8.90 -5.89 -14.76
C ILE A 167 8.73 -6.44 -16.17
N GLU A 168 9.85 -6.81 -16.82
CA GLU A 168 9.81 -7.38 -18.16
C GLU A 168 9.02 -8.70 -18.19
N ALA A 169 9.23 -9.59 -17.22
CA ALA A 169 8.48 -10.84 -17.12
C ALA A 169 6.98 -10.61 -16.90
N PHE A 170 6.61 -9.77 -15.92
CA PHE A 170 5.22 -9.57 -15.52
C PHE A 170 4.41 -8.80 -16.56
N THR A 171 5.05 -7.93 -17.35
CA THR A 171 4.44 -7.31 -18.53
C THR A 171 4.44 -8.21 -19.77
N GLY A 172 4.96 -9.45 -19.68
CA GLY A 172 5.09 -10.35 -20.84
C GLY A 172 5.98 -9.78 -21.95
N GLY A 173 6.95 -8.94 -21.58
CA GLY A 173 7.84 -8.21 -22.48
C GLY A 173 7.18 -7.03 -23.19
N ALA A 174 6.02 -6.53 -22.74
CA ALA A 174 5.46 -5.31 -23.29
C ALA A 174 6.37 -4.11 -23.03
N LEU A 175 7.09 -4.12 -21.90
CA LEU A 175 8.14 -3.15 -21.59
C LEU A 175 9.54 -3.75 -21.81
N ASP A 176 10.44 -2.91 -22.31
CA ASP A 176 11.90 -3.08 -22.34
C ASP A 176 12.49 -2.08 -21.36
N ILE A 177 12.98 -2.55 -20.21
CA ILE A 177 13.39 -1.67 -19.12
C ILE A 177 14.83 -1.21 -19.35
N GLN A 178 15.01 0.09 -19.53
CA GLN A 178 16.30 0.71 -19.83
C GLN A 178 16.84 1.43 -18.60
N LEU A 179 17.58 0.69 -17.78
CA LEU A 179 18.11 1.16 -16.50
C LEU A 179 19.39 1.99 -16.66
N SER A 180 19.40 3.19 -16.06
CA SER A 180 20.58 4.04 -15.91
C SER A 180 20.88 4.26 -14.43
N ALA A 181 21.96 3.66 -13.92
CA ALA A 181 22.35 3.77 -12.51
C ALA A 181 23.27 4.98 -12.23
N ALA A 182 23.15 5.58 -11.05
CA ALA A 182 24.07 6.59 -10.51
C ALA A 182 24.27 6.40 -9.00
N ILE A 183 25.41 6.87 -8.48
CA ILE A 183 25.72 6.86 -7.05
C ILE A 183 25.91 8.31 -6.62
N GLU A 184 25.14 8.73 -5.61
CA GLU A 184 25.37 10.00 -4.94
C GLU A 184 26.18 9.76 -3.67
N THR A 185 27.37 10.38 -3.63
CA THR A 185 28.33 10.19 -2.55
C THR A 185 28.16 11.23 -1.45
N ASP A 186 27.71 12.44 -1.74
CA ASP A 186 27.41 13.43 -0.71
C ASP A 186 26.15 13.01 0.06
N PRO A 187 26.09 13.26 1.38
CA PRO A 187 24.97 12.81 2.18
C PRO A 187 23.68 13.48 1.75
N VAL A 188 22.62 12.69 1.74
CA VAL A 188 21.25 13.20 1.78
C VAL A 188 21.03 13.80 3.16
N VAL A 189 20.76 15.11 3.21
CA VAL A 189 20.53 15.82 4.47
C VAL A 189 19.06 16.21 4.63
N GLY A 190 18.61 16.37 5.88
CA GLY A 190 17.23 16.70 6.17
C GLY A 190 16.92 16.73 7.65
N SER A 191 15.71 17.13 8.02
CA SER A 191 15.22 17.03 9.38
C SER A 191 13.76 16.61 9.41
N TYR A 192 13.35 15.90 10.45
CA TYR A 192 11.96 15.52 10.68
C TYR A 192 11.64 15.44 12.18
N GLU A 193 10.37 15.56 12.55
CA GLU A 193 9.91 15.52 13.95
C GLU A 193 9.09 14.25 14.25
N LYS A 194 8.74 14.01 15.52
CA LYS A 194 8.00 12.81 16.00
C LYS A 194 6.68 12.59 15.25
N GLU A 195 6.06 13.64 14.74
CA GLU A 195 4.80 13.58 14.01
C GLU A 195 5.00 13.21 12.52
N GLU A 196 6.24 13.23 12.02
CA GLU A 196 6.59 13.09 10.59
C GLU A 196 7.25 11.75 10.25
N VAL A 197 7.24 10.81 11.19
CA VAL A 197 8.04 9.57 11.16
C VAL A 197 7.64 8.63 10.01
N TRP A 198 6.39 8.72 9.52
CA TRP A 198 5.90 7.93 8.38
C TRP A 198 6.53 8.31 7.04
N SER A 199 6.99 9.54 6.92
CA SER A 199 7.45 10.11 5.68
C SER A 199 8.74 10.88 5.94
N PHE A 200 9.78 10.21 6.47
CA PHE A 200 11.12 10.73 6.29
C PHE A 200 11.39 10.73 4.78
N HIS A 201 10.93 11.81 4.16
CA HIS A 201 11.17 12.17 2.81
C HIS A 201 12.54 12.83 2.89
N PRO A 202 13.58 12.25 2.28
CA PRO A 202 14.79 13.00 2.05
C PRO A 202 14.42 14.18 1.13
N PHE A 203 14.00 15.31 1.71
CA PHE A 203 13.68 16.56 1.00
C PHE A 203 14.79 16.90 0.01
N ASP A 204 16.03 16.52 0.35
CA ASP A 204 17.19 16.68 -0.51
C ASP A 204 17.26 15.75 -1.72
N ALA A 205 16.68 14.55 -1.70
CA ALA A 205 16.77 13.62 -2.83
C ALA A 205 15.97 14.10 -4.05
N GLY A 206 14.69 14.42 -3.88
CA GLY A 206 13.83 14.88 -4.98
C GLY A 206 14.15 16.31 -5.42
N ASP A 207 13.97 17.27 -4.51
CA ASP A 207 14.03 18.70 -4.83
C ASP A 207 15.46 19.24 -5.03
N ASN A 208 16.44 18.74 -4.27
CA ASN A 208 17.81 19.25 -4.33
C ASN A 208 18.78 18.38 -5.15
N TYR A 209 18.50 17.09 -5.34
CA TYR A 209 19.36 16.23 -6.14
C TYR A 209 18.79 15.96 -7.55
N LEU A 210 17.56 15.49 -7.66
CA LEU A 210 17.03 15.04 -8.95
C LEU A 210 16.65 16.20 -9.88
N ARG A 211 16.08 17.30 -9.35
CA ARG A 211 15.43 18.38 -10.12
C ARG A 211 16.23 18.98 -11.27
N GLY A 212 17.54 19.15 -11.16
CA GLY A 212 18.36 19.75 -12.23
C GLY A 212 19.12 18.77 -13.11
N ARG A 213 19.17 17.49 -12.74
CA ARG A 213 20.15 16.52 -13.28
C ARG A 213 19.64 15.69 -14.46
N PHE A 214 18.42 15.96 -14.93
CA PHE A 214 17.86 15.40 -16.16
C PHE A 214 16.77 16.34 -16.64
N ASN A 215 16.49 16.31 -17.93
CA ASN A 215 15.43 17.09 -18.54
C ASN A 215 14.11 16.31 -18.58
N ARG A 216 13.02 17.04 -18.73
CA ARG A 216 11.71 16.43 -18.99
C ARG A 216 11.81 15.59 -20.26
N GLY A 217 11.38 14.32 -20.19
CA GLY A 217 11.49 13.41 -21.32
C GLY A 217 12.72 12.50 -21.33
N ASP A 218 13.65 12.67 -20.39
CA ASP A 218 14.83 11.79 -20.32
C ASP A 218 14.48 10.40 -19.75
N PHE A 219 13.59 10.35 -18.76
CA PHE A 219 13.19 9.14 -18.04
C PHE A 219 11.67 9.04 -17.90
N ASP A 220 11.16 7.80 -17.85
CA ASP A 220 9.76 7.49 -17.57
C ASP A 220 9.52 7.32 -16.04
N SER A 221 10.52 6.79 -15.33
CA SER A 221 10.51 6.53 -13.87
C SER A 221 11.86 6.82 -13.22
N ILE A 222 11.83 7.13 -11.92
CA ILE A 222 13.00 7.27 -11.06
C ILE A 222 12.85 6.34 -9.87
N LEU A 223 13.93 5.62 -9.55
CA LEU A 223 14.02 4.72 -8.41
C LEU A 223 15.24 5.10 -7.61
N TYR A 224 15.16 5.05 -6.28
CA TYR A 224 16.37 5.22 -5.49
C TYR A 224 16.41 4.44 -4.18
N PHE A 225 17.64 4.11 -3.78
CA PHE A 225 17.97 3.56 -2.46
C PHE A 225 18.62 4.64 -1.61
N TYR A 226 18.29 4.62 -0.31
CA TYR A 226 19.11 5.20 0.72
C TYR A 226 19.06 4.32 1.96
N HIS A 227 20.10 4.39 2.79
CA HIS A 227 20.07 3.71 4.08
C HIS A 227 19.39 4.65 5.09
N PRO A 228 18.34 4.19 5.79
CA PRO A 228 17.59 5.00 6.73
C PRO A 228 18.34 5.26 8.05
N ALA A 229 19.57 4.78 8.28
CA ALA A 229 20.20 4.78 9.61
C ALA A 229 19.28 4.21 10.72
N ASP A 230 19.54 4.61 11.97
CA ASP A 230 18.61 4.47 13.08
C ASP A 230 17.42 5.47 12.97
N THR A 231 17.05 5.90 11.75
CA THR A 231 15.81 6.67 11.62
C THR A 231 14.67 5.81 12.13
N ARG A 232 13.82 6.44 12.92
CA ARG A 232 12.56 5.83 13.35
C ARG A 232 11.58 5.66 12.18
N ALA A 233 12.01 5.93 10.93
CA ALA A 233 11.16 5.94 9.76
C ALA A 233 10.63 4.52 9.47
N PHE A 234 9.30 4.40 9.40
CA PHE A 234 8.62 3.10 9.36
C PHE A 234 8.25 2.61 7.94
N SER A 235 8.74 3.26 6.88
CA SER A 235 8.32 2.93 5.49
C SER A 235 9.34 2.11 4.73
N PHE A 236 8.98 0.91 4.23
CA PHE A 236 9.85 0.07 3.39
C PHE A 236 10.23 0.73 2.05
N GLY A 237 9.37 1.61 1.57
CA GLY A 237 9.54 2.38 0.35
C GLY A 237 8.43 3.43 0.27
N GLY A 238 8.40 4.20 -0.80
CA GLY A 238 7.31 5.13 -1.04
C GLY A 238 7.38 5.74 -2.42
N THR A 239 6.22 6.15 -2.93
CA THR A 239 6.11 6.92 -4.18
C THR A 239 6.08 8.41 -3.88
N ILE A 240 6.91 9.18 -4.58
CA ILE A 240 7.18 10.60 -4.34
C ILE A 240 6.96 11.39 -5.62
N GLY A 241 5.73 11.87 -5.79
CA GLY A 241 5.36 12.86 -6.80
C GLY A 241 6.06 12.68 -8.15
N ARG A 242 6.47 13.79 -8.75
CA ARG A 242 7.16 13.82 -10.05
C ARG A 242 8.32 14.79 -10.04
N THR A 243 9.43 14.43 -10.67
CA THR A 243 10.51 15.35 -11.02
C THR A 243 10.67 15.35 -12.53
N ASN A 244 10.57 16.53 -13.15
CA ASN A 244 10.62 16.71 -14.62
C ASN A 244 9.71 15.71 -15.35
N ASN A 245 8.48 15.58 -14.86
CA ASN A 245 7.43 14.64 -15.26
C ASN A 245 7.67 13.14 -15.01
N ALA A 246 8.88 12.72 -14.65
CA ALA A 246 9.13 11.34 -14.24
C ALA A 246 8.65 11.13 -12.80
N THR A 247 7.83 10.11 -12.61
CA THR A 247 7.38 9.65 -11.28
C THR A 247 8.54 9.03 -10.52
N GLN A 248 8.56 9.20 -9.20
CA GLN A 248 9.68 8.75 -8.37
C GLN A 248 9.19 7.79 -7.32
N SER A 249 10.01 6.81 -6.99
CA SER A 249 9.85 6.05 -5.76
C SER A 249 11.18 5.68 -5.16
N TYR A 250 11.13 5.31 -3.89
CA TYR A 250 12.29 4.89 -3.12
C TYR A 250 12.01 3.58 -2.41
N VAL A 251 13.09 2.87 -2.10
CA VAL A 251 13.09 1.76 -1.16
C VAL A 251 14.19 2.05 -0.15
N ILE A 252 13.88 1.89 1.14
CA ILE A 252 14.89 2.02 2.18
C ILE A 252 15.67 0.72 2.29
N LEU A 253 16.98 0.84 2.43
CA LEU A 253 17.83 -0.30 2.76
C LEU A 253 17.70 -0.58 4.26
N SER A 254 16.59 -1.18 4.69
CA SER A 254 16.34 -1.51 6.11
C SER A 254 16.69 -2.97 6.43
N ASN A 255 16.84 -3.24 7.73
CA ASN A 255 17.39 -4.47 8.28
C ASN A 255 16.58 -5.73 7.94
N GLY A 256 16.99 -6.44 6.88
CA GLY A 256 16.90 -7.91 6.81
C GLY A 256 15.62 -8.53 6.23
N ARG A 257 15.29 -8.24 4.97
CA ARG A 257 14.17 -8.92 4.27
C ARG A 257 14.54 -9.82 3.09
N GLU A 258 15.79 -10.28 3.04
CA GLU A 258 16.13 -11.49 2.27
C GLU A 258 16.41 -12.64 3.22
N MET A 259 15.36 -13.11 3.90
CA MET A 259 15.41 -14.32 4.72
C MET A 259 14.50 -15.38 4.12
N GLY A 260 15.07 -16.54 3.73
CA GLY A 260 14.35 -17.63 3.06
C GLY A 260 14.01 -17.32 1.59
N ASP A 261 12.87 -17.84 1.11
CA ASP A 261 12.44 -17.80 -0.31
C ASP A 261 12.00 -16.41 -0.83
N ARG A 262 12.14 -15.33 -0.05
CA ARG A 262 11.58 -14.00 -0.35
C ARG A 262 12.66 -12.98 -0.66
N ILE A 263 12.53 -12.32 -1.83
CA ILE A 263 13.39 -11.20 -2.26
C ILE A 263 12.74 -9.84 -1.93
N GLY A 264 12.53 -9.56 -0.64
CA GLY A 264 11.63 -8.51 -0.18
C GLY A 264 11.94 -7.09 -0.68
N HIS A 265 13.21 -6.74 -0.95
CA HIS A 265 13.57 -5.43 -1.48
C HIS A 265 13.20 -5.27 -2.97
N THR A 266 13.31 -6.34 -3.76
CA THR A 266 12.85 -6.33 -5.16
C THR A 266 11.32 -6.18 -5.19
N GLU A 267 10.63 -6.89 -4.30
CA GLU A 267 9.18 -6.83 -4.16
C GLU A 267 8.70 -5.43 -3.80
N ALA A 268 9.31 -4.81 -2.79
CA ALA A 268 9.02 -3.42 -2.41
C ALA A 268 9.29 -2.46 -3.58
N MET A 269 10.41 -2.61 -4.30
CA MET A 269 10.72 -1.74 -5.44
C MET A 269 9.67 -1.82 -6.54
N VAL A 270 9.22 -3.04 -6.88
CA VAL A 270 8.17 -3.24 -7.89
C VAL A 270 6.82 -2.71 -7.41
N HIS A 271 6.50 -2.90 -6.12
CA HIS A 271 5.31 -2.35 -5.49
C HIS A 271 5.26 -0.82 -5.60
N GLU A 272 6.32 -0.14 -5.16
CA GLU A 272 6.39 1.31 -5.21
C GLU A 272 6.46 1.83 -6.65
N TRP A 273 7.12 1.10 -7.54
CA TRP A 273 7.07 1.45 -8.96
C TRP A 273 5.65 1.32 -9.53
N TYR A 274 4.85 0.35 -9.09
CA TYR A 274 3.48 0.21 -9.60
C TYR A 274 2.58 1.39 -9.17
N HIS A 275 2.76 1.94 -7.97
CA HIS A 275 2.14 3.22 -7.58
C HIS A 275 2.50 4.38 -8.53
N GLN A 276 3.71 4.39 -9.09
CA GLN A 276 4.06 5.37 -10.14
C GLN A 276 3.21 5.19 -11.41
N ILE A 277 2.89 3.95 -11.75
CA ILE A 277 2.04 3.64 -12.90
C ILE A 277 0.60 4.04 -12.61
N GLU A 278 0.12 3.84 -11.38
CA GLU A 278 -1.20 4.31 -10.93
C GLU A 278 -1.36 5.83 -10.99
N ASP A 279 -0.38 6.59 -10.51
CA ASP A 279 -0.34 8.05 -10.69
C ASP A 279 -0.38 8.44 -12.17
N THR A 280 0.31 7.67 -13.02
CA THR A 280 0.32 7.89 -14.45
C THR A 280 -1.02 7.56 -15.11
N TYR A 281 -1.76 6.54 -14.65
CA TYR A 281 -3.14 6.29 -15.11
C TYR A 281 -4.01 7.51 -14.92
N PHE A 282 -4.00 8.08 -13.72
CA PHE A 282 -4.81 9.24 -13.37
C PHE A 282 -4.45 10.45 -14.25
N LYS A 283 -3.15 10.70 -14.47
CA LYS A 283 -2.69 11.77 -15.37
C LYS A 283 -3.05 11.56 -16.83
N HIS A 284 -3.17 10.30 -17.26
CA HIS A 284 -3.70 9.92 -18.56
C HIS A 284 -5.23 9.69 -18.55
N GLY A 285 -5.93 10.19 -17.51
CA GLY A 285 -7.39 10.32 -17.39
C GLY A 285 -8.19 9.04 -17.33
N TYR A 286 -7.51 7.92 -17.12
CA TYR A 286 -8.14 6.70 -16.63
C TYR A 286 -8.72 6.97 -15.23
N GLY A 287 -9.94 6.51 -14.98
CA GLY A 287 -10.58 6.67 -13.68
C GLY A 287 -11.05 8.09 -13.34
N GLY A 288 -11.13 9.00 -14.31
CA GLY A 288 -11.50 10.41 -14.10
C GLY A 288 -12.97 10.67 -13.71
N PHE A 289 -13.79 9.62 -13.59
CA PHE A 289 -15.17 9.69 -13.07
C PHE A 289 -15.30 8.93 -11.75
N GLU A 290 -16.20 9.41 -10.89
CA GLU A 290 -16.53 8.76 -9.63
C GLU A 290 -17.01 7.31 -9.88
N GLY A 291 -16.37 6.35 -9.20
CA GLY A 291 -16.61 4.93 -9.41
C GLY A 291 -15.88 4.32 -10.61
N SER A 292 -15.21 5.08 -11.48
CA SER A 292 -14.51 4.54 -12.67
C SER A 292 -13.02 4.21 -12.45
N ALA A 293 -12.51 4.37 -11.22
CA ALA A 293 -11.10 4.17 -10.89
C ALA A 293 -10.59 2.78 -11.28
N LEU A 294 -9.35 2.70 -11.79
CA LEU A 294 -8.68 1.42 -12.00
C LEU A 294 -8.34 0.78 -10.63
N PRO A 295 -8.20 -0.55 -10.55
CA PRO A 295 -7.82 -1.23 -9.31
C PRO A 295 -6.48 -0.71 -8.84
N GLU A 296 -6.47 -0.18 -7.63
CA GLU A 296 -5.23 0.15 -6.94
C GLU A 296 -4.66 -1.11 -6.28
N LEU A 297 -3.34 -1.17 -6.13
CA LEU A 297 -2.62 -2.38 -5.76
C LEU A 297 -2.97 -2.91 -4.36
N HIS A 298 -3.35 -2.05 -3.40
CA HIS A 298 -3.81 -2.45 -2.08
C HIS A 298 -5.23 -3.03 -2.09
N SER A 299 -5.94 -2.89 -3.20
CA SER A 299 -7.25 -3.49 -3.44
C SER A 299 -7.16 -4.83 -4.14
N ALA A 300 -5.95 -5.36 -4.34
CA ALA A 300 -5.75 -6.69 -4.88
C ALA A 300 -6.52 -7.76 -4.05
N GLU A 301 -6.52 -7.64 -2.73
CA GLU A 301 -7.27 -8.56 -1.86
C GLU A 301 -8.78 -8.47 -2.06
N ALA A 302 -9.32 -7.25 -2.23
CA ALA A 302 -10.73 -7.05 -2.56
C ALA A 302 -11.09 -7.66 -3.92
N ASN A 303 -10.13 -7.73 -4.84
CA ASN A 303 -10.25 -8.38 -6.16
C ASN A 303 -9.94 -9.89 -6.11
N GLY A 304 -9.78 -10.49 -4.93
CA GLY A 304 -9.63 -11.93 -4.75
C GLY A 304 -8.20 -12.44 -4.85
N TYR A 305 -7.20 -11.57 -4.91
CA TYR A 305 -5.80 -11.96 -4.87
C TYR A 305 -5.31 -12.09 -3.43
N THR A 306 -4.47 -13.08 -3.13
CA THR A 306 -3.84 -13.20 -1.81
C THR A 306 -2.34 -13.48 -1.96
N THR A 307 -1.57 -13.18 -0.91
CA THR A 307 -0.10 -13.20 -0.94
C THR A 307 0.54 -14.56 -1.20
N ASP A 308 -0.21 -15.67 -1.07
CA ASP A 308 0.37 -17.03 -1.09
C ASP A 308 -0.20 -17.94 -2.19
N VAL A 309 -1.10 -17.45 -3.04
CA VAL A 309 -1.92 -18.29 -3.95
C VAL A 309 -1.28 -18.54 -5.33
N ALA A 310 0.03 -18.36 -5.51
CA ALA A 310 0.70 -18.61 -6.81
C ALA A 310 2.14 -19.13 -6.73
N GLY A 311 2.62 -19.59 -5.57
CA GLY A 311 4.03 -19.95 -5.39
C GLY A 311 5.00 -18.77 -5.53
N TYR A 312 4.48 -17.53 -5.54
CA TYR A 312 5.24 -16.31 -5.31
C TYR A 312 5.09 -15.92 -3.85
N SER A 313 6.13 -15.34 -3.25
CA SER A 313 6.04 -14.76 -1.91
C SER A 313 5.49 -13.33 -1.98
N GLY A 314 4.54 -13.02 -1.09
CA GLY A 314 4.06 -11.65 -0.88
C GLY A 314 3.27 -11.06 -2.05
N TRP A 315 3.53 -9.77 -2.34
CA TRP A 315 2.82 -8.92 -3.29
C TRP A 315 3.09 -9.28 -4.76
N PHE A 316 4.17 -10.02 -5.06
CA PHE A 316 4.45 -10.43 -6.44
C PHE A 316 3.32 -11.21 -7.08
N SER A 317 2.56 -11.97 -6.27
CA SER A 317 1.47 -12.79 -6.79
C SER A 317 0.44 -11.92 -7.52
N TRP A 318 0.00 -10.81 -6.93
CA TRP A 318 -0.97 -9.91 -7.54
C TRP A 318 -0.34 -8.86 -8.43
N LEU A 319 0.90 -8.43 -8.18
CA LEU A 319 1.61 -7.52 -9.09
C LEU A 319 1.77 -8.15 -10.47
N ARG A 320 2.03 -9.46 -10.53
CA ARG A 320 2.00 -10.23 -11.78
C ARG A 320 0.65 -10.09 -12.49
N ASP A 321 -0.45 -10.29 -11.77
CA ASP A 321 -1.80 -10.28 -12.37
C ASP A 321 -2.22 -8.87 -12.79
N LEU A 322 -1.95 -7.86 -11.97
CA LEU A 322 -2.23 -6.46 -12.28
C LEU A 322 -1.44 -6.01 -13.52
N MET A 323 -0.13 -6.26 -13.56
CA MET A 323 0.72 -5.83 -14.68
C MET A 323 0.44 -6.59 -15.98
N HIS A 324 -0.08 -7.82 -15.90
CA HIS A 324 -0.38 -8.63 -17.07
C HIS A 324 -1.81 -8.43 -17.58
N PHE A 325 -2.79 -8.35 -16.67
CA PHE A 325 -4.22 -8.37 -17.01
C PHE A 325 -4.94 -7.03 -16.77
N SER A 326 -4.49 -6.19 -15.84
CA SER A 326 -5.05 -4.83 -15.69
C SER A 326 -4.40 -3.86 -16.66
N VAL A 327 -3.07 -3.89 -16.75
CA VAL A 327 -2.31 -2.98 -17.63
C VAL A 327 -2.00 -3.66 -18.95
N ARG A 328 -2.81 -3.35 -19.96
CA ARG A 328 -2.78 -4.02 -21.25
C ARG A 328 -1.69 -3.44 -22.15
N ASP A 329 -1.28 -4.22 -23.15
CA ASP A 329 -0.21 -3.87 -24.11
C ASP A 329 -0.38 -2.47 -24.73
N GLY A 330 -1.60 -2.07 -25.10
CA GLY A 330 -1.87 -0.74 -25.67
C GLY A 330 -1.72 0.40 -24.67
N MET A 331 -1.90 0.13 -23.38
CA MET A 331 -1.72 1.12 -22.31
C MET A 331 -0.24 1.45 -22.09
N TRP A 332 0.64 0.44 -22.08
CA TRP A 332 2.08 0.63 -21.87
C TRP A 332 2.71 1.58 -22.89
N GLY A 333 2.20 1.59 -24.13
CA GLY A 333 2.59 2.55 -25.16
C GLY A 333 2.18 4.00 -24.85
N LYS A 334 1.04 4.19 -24.17
CA LYS A 334 0.45 5.49 -23.84
C LYS A 334 0.97 6.10 -22.54
N LEU A 335 1.24 5.27 -21.53
CA LEU A 335 1.61 5.68 -20.17
C LEU A 335 3.06 6.18 -20.03
N LYS A 336 3.71 6.54 -21.12
CA LYS A 336 5.09 7.02 -21.09
C LYS A 336 5.12 8.46 -20.60
N ASN A 337 5.77 8.69 -19.47
CA ASN A 337 5.94 10.03 -18.90
C ASN A 337 6.88 10.94 -19.72
N ARG A 338 7.50 10.42 -20.79
CA ARG A 338 8.37 11.22 -21.66
C ARG A 338 7.65 12.18 -22.60
N GLN A 339 6.35 11.98 -22.84
CA GLN A 339 5.53 12.91 -23.61
C GLN A 339 4.48 13.52 -22.69
N ALA A 340 4.13 14.79 -22.92
CA ALA A 340 2.98 15.36 -22.26
C ALA A 340 1.74 14.53 -22.66
N PRO A 341 0.85 14.19 -21.72
CA PRO A 341 -0.40 13.53 -22.07
C PRO A 341 -1.14 14.34 -23.14
N ASP A 342 -1.77 13.67 -24.11
CA ASP A 342 -2.81 14.32 -24.92
C ASP A 342 -3.99 14.58 -24.01
N PHE A 343 -3.93 15.67 -23.25
CA PHE A 343 -4.89 16.00 -22.22
C PHE A 343 -6.33 16.03 -22.75
N ALA A 344 -6.53 16.42 -24.02
CA ALA A 344 -7.83 16.46 -24.67
C ALA A 344 -8.31 15.05 -25.04
N GLY A 345 -7.46 14.23 -25.67
CA GLY A 345 -7.75 12.83 -25.98
C GLY A 345 -8.01 12.02 -24.71
N VAL A 346 -7.15 12.15 -23.71
CA VAL A 346 -7.27 11.60 -22.35
C VAL A 346 -8.63 11.88 -21.70
N ARG A 347 -9.13 13.11 -21.83
CA ARG A 347 -10.42 13.50 -21.26
C ARG A 347 -11.61 12.85 -21.95
N SER A 348 -11.46 12.44 -23.21
CA SER A 348 -12.49 11.74 -23.99
C SER A 348 -12.53 10.22 -23.75
N GLN A 349 -11.53 9.65 -23.07
CA GLN A 349 -11.34 8.19 -22.94
C GLN A 349 -12.36 7.53 -22.00
N THR A 350 -12.73 8.20 -20.91
CA THR A 350 -13.77 7.67 -20.00
C THR A 350 -15.11 8.34 -20.35
N HIS A 351 -16.07 7.58 -20.86
CA HIS A 351 -17.38 8.11 -21.28
C HIS A 351 -18.54 7.27 -20.73
N ALA A 352 -19.71 7.89 -20.65
CA ALA A 352 -20.95 7.21 -20.24
C ALA A 352 -21.39 6.22 -21.32
N PHE A 353 -22.06 5.15 -20.91
CA PHE A 353 -22.62 4.16 -21.81
C PHE A 353 -23.64 4.78 -22.77
N ASP A 354 -23.39 4.66 -24.07
CA ASP A 354 -24.27 5.17 -25.13
C ASP A 354 -25.23 4.09 -25.68
N GLY A 355 -25.14 2.87 -25.15
CA GLY A 355 -25.90 1.71 -25.61
C GLY A 355 -25.19 0.89 -26.69
N GLN A 356 -24.00 1.28 -27.13
CA GLN A 356 -23.21 0.54 -28.10
C GLN A 356 -22.52 -0.67 -27.43
N LEU A 357 -22.50 -1.78 -28.16
CA LEU A 357 -21.79 -3.00 -27.78
C LEU A 357 -20.46 -3.11 -28.54
N HIS A 358 -19.46 -3.70 -27.89
CA HIS A 358 -18.09 -3.79 -28.38
C HIS A 358 -17.62 -5.24 -28.52
N ARG A 359 -16.72 -5.47 -29.48
CA ARG A 359 -15.96 -6.73 -29.56
C ARG A 359 -14.72 -6.64 -28.70
N TRP A 360 -14.40 -7.72 -27.99
CA TRP A 360 -13.24 -7.72 -27.11
C TRP A 360 -11.93 -7.52 -27.87
N ASN A 361 -11.72 -8.16 -29.03
CA ASN A 361 -10.50 -7.97 -29.83
C ASN A 361 -10.29 -6.53 -30.30
N ASP A 362 -11.34 -5.72 -30.39
CA ASP A 362 -11.25 -4.31 -30.81
C ASP A 362 -10.86 -3.38 -29.64
N VAL A 363 -11.04 -3.84 -28.40
CA VAL A 363 -10.87 -3.04 -27.18
C VAL A 363 -9.80 -3.56 -26.20
N LYS A 364 -9.44 -4.85 -26.24
CA LYS A 364 -8.66 -5.54 -25.18
C LYS A 364 -7.23 -5.05 -24.98
N ASP A 365 -6.66 -4.34 -25.94
CA ASP A 365 -5.35 -3.71 -25.82
C ASP A 365 -5.37 -2.46 -24.94
N ASP A 366 -6.53 -1.81 -24.80
CA ASP A 366 -6.76 -0.68 -23.90
C ASP A 366 -8.26 -0.56 -23.55
N PRO A 367 -8.80 -1.52 -22.78
CA PRO A 367 -10.25 -1.61 -22.57
C PRO A 367 -10.76 -0.41 -21.78
N TRP A 368 -9.95 0.20 -20.93
CA TRP A 368 -10.37 1.29 -20.04
C TRP A 368 -10.58 2.61 -20.77
N ALA A 369 -9.87 2.82 -21.88
CA ALA A 369 -10.06 3.99 -22.73
C ALA A 369 -11.09 3.75 -23.85
N LYS A 370 -11.38 2.50 -24.17
CA LYS A 370 -12.20 2.10 -25.33
C LYS A 370 -13.60 1.62 -24.95
N LEU A 371 -13.82 1.28 -23.69
CA LEU A 371 -15.11 0.87 -23.16
C LEU A 371 -15.71 1.96 -22.26
N PRO A 372 -17.03 2.09 -22.26
CA PRO A 372 -17.72 2.98 -21.32
C PRO A 372 -17.75 2.38 -19.91
N PHE A 373 -17.77 3.27 -18.91
CA PHE A 373 -18.10 2.89 -17.54
C PHE A 373 -19.61 2.74 -17.39
N LEU A 374 -20.05 1.68 -16.72
CA LEU A 374 -21.46 1.36 -16.53
C LEU A 374 -21.95 1.78 -15.15
N THR A 375 -23.09 2.46 -15.12
CA THR A 375 -23.83 2.75 -13.89
C THR A 375 -24.90 1.69 -13.61
N THR A 376 -25.42 1.62 -12.39
CA THR A 376 -26.57 0.76 -12.07
C THR A 376 -27.80 1.11 -12.90
N ALA A 377 -27.95 2.36 -13.34
CA ALA A 377 -29.03 2.77 -14.24
C ALA A 377 -28.86 2.17 -15.66
N ASP A 378 -27.63 2.09 -16.16
CA ASP A 378 -27.31 1.46 -17.44
C ASP A 378 -27.63 -0.04 -17.41
N LEU A 379 -27.23 -0.72 -16.32
CA LEU A 379 -27.56 -2.14 -16.11
C LEU A 379 -29.07 -2.36 -16.02
N ALA A 380 -29.79 -1.52 -15.26
CA ALA A 380 -31.24 -1.61 -15.12
C ALA A 380 -31.96 -1.46 -16.47
N LYS A 381 -31.55 -0.46 -17.26
CA LYS A 381 -32.07 -0.21 -18.59
C LYS A 381 -31.85 -1.41 -19.52
N GLN A 382 -30.66 -2.02 -19.51
CA GLN A 382 -30.34 -3.15 -20.38
C GLN A 382 -31.22 -4.37 -20.10
N ILE A 383 -31.40 -4.73 -18.83
CA ILE A 383 -32.15 -5.93 -18.43
C ILE A 383 -33.67 -5.69 -18.29
N GLY A 384 -34.13 -4.46 -18.51
CA GLY A 384 -35.53 -4.07 -18.37
C GLY A 384 -36.02 -4.03 -16.91
N ALA A 385 -35.12 -3.74 -15.97
CA ALA A 385 -35.42 -3.55 -14.55
C ALA A 385 -35.78 -2.07 -14.25
N THR A 386 -36.57 -1.83 -13.21
CA THR A 386 -36.85 -0.48 -12.71
C THR A 386 -35.64 0.14 -12.03
N SER A 387 -34.81 -0.69 -11.40
CA SER A 387 -33.56 -0.31 -10.77
C SER A 387 -32.66 -1.54 -10.58
N VAL A 388 -31.36 -1.31 -10.42
CA VAL A 388 -30.39 -2.32 -9.96
C VAL A 388 -29.72 -1.78 -8.71
N GLU A 389 -29.80 -2.55 -7.64
CA GLU A 389 -29.05 -2.31 -6.40
C GLU A 389 -27.83 -3.22 -6.38
N ILE A 390 -26.71 -2.76 -5.82
CA ILE A 390 -25.50 -3.56 -5.65
C ILE A 390 -25.18 -3.62 -4.16
N VAL A 391 -25.08 -4.83 -3.61
CA VAL A 391 -24.69 -5.08 -2.22
C VAL A 391 -23.28 -5.66 -2.20
N GLN A 392 -22.46 -5.20 -1.26
CA GLN A 392 -21.07 -5.64 -1.09
C GLN A 392 -20.85 -6.07 0.35
N ASP A 393 -20.23 -7.24 0.53
CA ASP A 393 -19.74 -7.72 1.83
C ASP A 393 -18.43 -8.49 1.62
N GLY A 394 -17.36 -8.13 2.34
CA GLY A 394 -16.06 -8.78 2.17
C GLY A 394 -15.60 -8.86 0.70
N SER A 395 -15.33 -10.07 0.19
CA SER A 395 -14.96 -10.31 -1.21
C SER A 395 -16.16 -10.54 -2.15
N GLN A 396 -17.39 -10.43 -1.66
CA GLN A 396 -18.61 -10.72 -2.40
C GLN A 396 -19.30 -9.45 -2.91
N VAL A 397 -19.86 -9.57 -4.11
CA VAL A 397 -20.70 -8.55 -4.75
C VAL A 397 -21.98 -9.22 -5.22
N LEU A 398 -23.13 -8.64 -4.89
CA LEU A 398 -24.45 -9.13 -5.26
C LEU A 398 -25.22 -8.08 -6.06
N LEU A 399 -25.75 -8.46 -7.22
CA LEU A 399 -26.60 -7.60 -8.05
C LEU A 399 -28.08 -7.89 -7.81
N LEU A 400 -28.84 -6.88 -7.39
CA LEU A 400 -30.26 -6.99 -7.07
C LEU A 400 -31.12 -6.15 -8.04
N PRO A 401 -31.51 -6.70 -9.19
CA PRO A 401 -32.44 -6.04 -10.10
C PRO A 401 -33.87 -6.05 -9.54
N ARG A 402 -34.60 -4.94 -9.70
CA ARG A 402 -36.00 -4.77 -9.26
C ARG A 402 -36.92 -4.57 -10.46
N GLY A 403 -38.18 -4.98 -10.32
CA GLY A 403 -39.20 -4.71 -11.34
C GLY A 403 -39.04 -5.47 -12.66
N MET A 404 -38.20 -6.51 -12.70
CA MET A 404 -38.07 -7.43 -13.84
C MET A 404 -38.39 -8.87 -13.43
N LYS A 405 -38.74 -9.71 -14.40
CA LYS A 405 -38.83 -11.17 -14.22
C LYS A 405 -37.55 -11.81 -14.76
N PRO A 406 -36.61 -12.25 -13.90
CA PRO A 406 -35.35 -12.84 -14.37
C PRO A 406 -35.59 -14.22 -14.99
N ARG A 407 -34.78 -14.56 -16.00
CA ARG A 407 -34.75 -15.88 -16.63
C ARG A 407 -33.95 -16.87 -15.79
N THR A 408 -32.89 -16.42 -15.13
CA THR A 408 -32.12 -17.20 -14.16
C THR A 408 -32.62 -16.95 -12.76
N GLN A 409 -32.33 -17.86 -11.84
CA GLN A 409 -32.57 -17.60 -10.43
C GLN A 409 -31.62 -16.51 -9.92
N LEU A 410 -32.13 -15.63 -9.07
CA LEU A 410 -31.36 -14.61 -8.37
C LEU A 410 -31.41 -14.88 -6.86
N LEU A 411 -30.27 -14.71 -6.18
CA LEU A 411 -30.15 -14.65 -4.75
C LEU A 411 -30.65 -13.29 -4.23
N PRO A 412 -31.42 -13.29 -3.13
CA PRO A 412 -31.93 -12.06 -2.53
C PRO A 412 -30.92 -11.36 -1.60
N GLN A 413 -29.88 -12.06 -1.16
CA GLN A 413 -28.78 -11.59 -0.30
C GLN A 413 -27.53 -12.46 -0.49
N ILE A 414 -26.38 -11.98 -0.02
CA ILE A 414 -25.08 -12.68 -0.08
C ILE A 414 -25.12 -13.98 0.74
N ARG A 415 -24.45 -15.03 0.26
CA ARG A 415 -24.33 -16.32 0.95
C ARG A 415 -22.91 -16.88 0.87
N ASP A 416 -22.26 -17.06 2.02
CA ASP A 416 -20.88 -17.60 2.10
C ASP A 416 -20.69 -19.01 1.55
N GLU A 417 -21.76 -19.80 1.55
CA GLU A 417 -21.81 -21.18 1.06
C GLU A 417 -22.46 -21.28 -0.33
N ASP A 418 -22.72 -20.15 -1.01
CA ASP A 418 -23.11 -20.20 -2.41
C ASP A 418 -21.89 -20.38 -3.31
N PHE A 419 -22.10 -21.19 -4.34
CA PHE A 419 -21.09 -21.50 -5.33
C PHE A 419 -21.67 -21.50 -6.74
N ALA A 420 -22.96 -21.15 -6.91
CA ALA A 420 -23.69 -21.31 -8.17
C ALA A 420 -23.48 -20.10 -9.07
N LEU A 421 -23.51 -20.28 -10.39
CA LEU A 421 -23.44 -19.13 -11.29
C LEU A 421 -24.79 -18.40 -11.25
N ASN A 422 -24.85 -17.35 -10.44
CA ASN A 422 -26.02 -16.49 -10.27
C ASN A 422 -25.58 -15.02 -10.15
N ASN A 423 -26.39 -14.15 -9.56
CA ASN A 423 -26.15 -12.71 -9.43
C ASN A 423 -25.17 -12.33 -8.31
N GLU A 424 -24.61 -13.29 -7.58
CA GLU A 424 -23.50 -13.12 -6.65
C GLU A 424 -22.17 -13.45 -7.34
N LEU A 425 -21.14 -12.64 -7.07
CA LEU A 425 -19.75 -12.88 -7.44
C LEU A 425 -18.88 -12.84 -6.20
N ASN A 426 -18.33 -13.99 -5.79
CA ASN A 426 -17.32 -14.05 -4.76
C ASN A 426 -15.91 -13.97 -5.38
N PHE A 427 -15.26 -12.80 -5.31
CA PHE A 427 -13.94 -12.59 -5.90
C PHE A 427 -12.87 -13.54 -5.36
N SER A 428 -13.00 -14.07 -4.14
CA SER A 428 -12.00 -15.01 -3.61
C SER A 428 -12.07 -16.41 -4.22
N ARG A 429 -13.18 -16.78 -4.90
CA ARG A 429 -13.46 -18.17 -5.33
C ARG A 429 -14.03 -18.30 -6.74
N GLU A 430 -14.55 -17.22 -7.30
CA GLU A 430 -15.31 -17.21 -8.54
C GLU A 430 -14.80 -16.11 -9.47
N ALA A 431 -14.94 -16.35 -10.78
CA ALA A 431 -14.52 -15.42 -11.82
C ALA A 431 -15.68 -14.69 -12.53
N MET A 432 -16.93 -15.10 -12.30
CA MET A 432 -18.08 -14.54 -13.01
C MET A 432 -19.40 -14.71 -12.27
N ALA A 433 -20.32 -13.76 -12.49
CA ALA A 433 -21.72 -13.78 -12.08
C ALA A 433 -22.63 -13.54 -13.30
N ARG A 434 -23.91 -13.92 -13.21
CA ARG A 434 -24.91 -13.72 -14.28
C ARG A 434 -26.27 -13.25 -13.77
N VAL A 435 -26.95 -12.46 -14.60
CA VAL A 435 -28.38 -12.15 -14.51
C VAL A 435 -29.01 -12.45 -15.87
N GLY A 436 -29.78 -13.52 -15.94
CA GLY A 436 -30.51 -13.88 -17.15
C GLY A 436 -31.76 -13.01 -17.33
N TYR A 437 -31.98 -12.52 -18.54
CA TYR A 437 -33.11 -11.68 -18.90
C TYR A 437 -33.54 -11.98 -20.35
N GLN A 438 -34.85 -12.02 -20.60
CA GLN A 438 -35.40 -12.42 -21.91
C GLN A 438 -34.79 -13.75 -22.41
N ASP A 439 -34.04 -13.76 -23.51
CA ASP A 439 -33.28 -14.91 -24.03
C ASP A 439 -31.75 -14.74 -23.93
N ARG A 440 -31.29 -13.76 -23.14
CA ARG A 440 -29.89 -13.34 -22.96
C ARG A 440 -29.45 -13.38 -21.50
N ASP A 441 -28.18 -13.07 -21.26
CA ASP A 441 -27.51 -12.99 -19.96
C ASP A 441 -26.64 -11.75 -19.89
N LEU A 442 -26.83 -10.99 -18.81
CA LEU A 442 -25.86 -10.02 -18.35
C LEU A 442 -24.83 -10.76 -17.50
N VAL A 443 -23.58 -10.81 -17.93
CA VAL A 443 -22.52 -11.58 -17.26
C VAL A 443 -21.44 -10.62 -16.78
N LEU A 444 -21.17 -10.63 -15.48
CA LEU A 444 -20.07 -9.88 -14.88
C LEU A 444 -18.88 -10.81 -14.79
N VAL A 445 -17.74 -10.40 -15.33
CA VAL A 445 -16.53 -11.21 -15.38
C VAL A 445 -15.39 -10.45 -14.72
N ARG A 446 -14.66 -11.10 -13.83
CA ARG A 446 -13.41 -10.56 -13.30
C ARG A 446 -12.43 -10.28 -14.43
N PHE A 447 -11.71 -9.17 -14.32
CA PHE A 447 -10.85 -8.69 -15.40
C PHE A 447 -9.70 -9.65 -15.76
N ASP A 448 -9.19 -10.46 -14.83
CA ASP A 448 -8.11 -11.42 -15.06
C ASP A 448 -8.57 -12.69 -15.78
N ALA A 449 -9.88 -12.97 -15.75
CA ALA A 449 -10.48 -14.11 -16.43
C ALA A 449 -11.12 -13.72 -17.77
N VAL A 450 -11.24 -12.42 -18.10
CA VAL A 450 -12.04 -11.97 -19.24
C VAL A 450 -11.56 -12.53 -20.59
N ASP A 451 -10.25 -12.56 -20.83
CA ASP A 451 -9.71 -13.09 -22.09
C ASP A 451 -10.07 -14.56 -22.26
N TYR A 452 -9.91 -15.33 -21.18
CA TYR A 452 -10.30 -16.73 -21.15
C TYR A 452 -11.81 -16.88 -21.41
N VAL A 453 -12.66 -16.17 -20.66
CA VAL A 453 -14.12 -16.28 -20.79
C VAL A 453 -14.57 -15.90 -22.21
N ILE A 454 -14.03 -14.84 -22.80
CA ILE A 454 -14.44 -14.39 -24.13
C ILE A 454 -13.89 -15.28 -25.25
N ASP A 455 -12.64 -15.75 -25.16
CA ASP A 455 -12.09 -16.75 -26.09
C ASP A 455 -13.01 -17.98 -26.18
N TRP A 456 -13.67 -18.35 -25.07
CA TRP A 456 -14.63 -19.46 -25.03
C TRP A 456 -16.03 -19.15 -25.53
N LEU A 457 -16.56 -17.97 -25.22
CA LEU A 457 -17.87 -17.54 -25.71
C LEU A 457 -17.85 -17.20 -27.20
N GLY A 458 -16.66 -16.97 -27.76
CA GLY A 458 -16.41 -16.62 -29.14
C GLY A 458 -16.49 -15.10 -29.38
N ASP A 459 -15.48 -14.52 -30.02
CA ASP A 459 -15.49 -13.11 -30.44
C ASP A 459 -15.96 -12.98 -31.90
N HIS A 460 -17.28 -12.86 -32.12
CA HIS A 460 -17.89 -12.80 -33.45
C HIS A 460 -18.28 -11.37 -33.86
N PRO A 461 -18.55 -11.12 -35.16
CA PRO A 461 -18.99 -9.81 -35.64
C PRO A 461 -20.27 -9.29 -34.96
N ILE A 462 -20.35 -7.98 -34.76
CA ILE A 462 -21.51 -7.31 -34.13
C ILE A 462 -22.80 -7.69 -34.89
N GLY A 463 -23.78 -8.26 -34.17
CA GLY A 463 -25.12 -8.58 -34.70
C GLY A 463 -25.39 -10.04 -35.08
N THR A 464 -24.48 -11.00 -34.82
CA THR A 464 -24.75 -12.43 -35.03
C THR A 464 -25.59 -13.06 -33.91
N THR A 465 -26.28 -14.19 -34.20
CA THR A 465 -27.23 -14.88 -33.29
C THR A 465 -26.61 -15.48 -32.01
N SER A 466 -25.29 -15.43 -31.86
CA SER A 466 -24.51 -15.47 -30.62
C SER A 466 -23.16 -14.81 -30.96
N PRO A 467 -22.61 -13.87 -30.15
CA PRO A 467 -21.92 -14.24 -28.90
C PRO A 467 -21.77 -13.12 -27.84
N ALA A 468 -20.74 -13.21 -26.98
CA ALA A 468 -20.36 -12.27 -25.92
C ALA A 468 -19.97 -10.87 -26.44
N ASN A 469 -20.94 -9.97 -26.41
CA ASN A 469 -20.71 -8.56 -26.67
C ASN A 469 -20.33 -7.85 -25.37
N VAL A 470 -19.27 -7.06 -25.40
CA VAL A 470 -18.82 -6.29 -24.24
C VAL A 470 -19.64 -5.01 -24.16
N MET A 471 -20.36 -4.82 -23.05
CA MET A 471 -21.11 -3.59 -22.81
C MET A 471 -20.20 -2.46 -22.33
N GLY A 472 -19.28 -2.80 -21.41
CA GLY A 472 -18.48 -1.82 -20.71
C GLY A 472 -17.81 -2.46 -19.49
N TYR A 473 -17.34 -1.63 -18.58
CA TYR A 473 -16.80 -2.06 -17.30
C TYR A 473 -17.57 -1.44 -16.13
N LEU A 474 -17.59 -2.16 -15.00
CA LEU A 474 -18.24 -1.77 -13.76
C LEU A 474 -17.24 -1.91 -12.62
N ASN A 475 -17.21 -0.92 -11.73
CA ASN A 475 -16.53 -1.07 -10.46
C ASN A 475 -17.50 -1.00 -9.29
N VAL A 476 -17.25 -1.82 -8.28
CA VAL A 476 -17.99 -1.84 -7.02
C VAL A 476 -17.00 -1.67 -5.88
N GLY A 477 -16.91 -0.45 -5.35
CA GLY A 477 -15.76 -0.04 -4.55
C GLY A 477 -14.50 -0.10 -5.41
N THR A 478 -13.60 -1.02 -5.09
CA THR A 478 -12.33 -1.24 -5.82
C THR A 478 -12.32 -2.54 -6.63
N ARG A 479 -13.46 -3.24 -6.69
CA ARG A 479 -13.65 -4.49 -7.45
C ARG A 479 -14.02 -4.19 -8.88
N MET A 480 -13.20 -4.65 -9.82
CA MET A 480 -13.37 -4.37 -11.24
C MET A 480 -13.91 -5.57 -12.02
N MET A 481 -14.89 -5.31 -12.87
CA MET A 481 -15.53 -6.33 -13.72
C MET A 481 -15.74 -5.81 -15.14
N ILE A 482 -15.54 -6.68 -16.13
CA ILE A 482 -16.03 -6.48 -17.49
C ILE A 482 -17.45 -7.04 -17.55
N VAL A 483 -18.37 -6.28 -18.15
CA VAL A 483 -19.77 -6.68 -18.27
C VAL A 483 -20.06 -7.08 -19.70
N LEU A 484 -20.55 -8.30 -19.86
CA LEU A 484 -20.91 -8.90 -21.14
C LEU A 484 -22.43 -9.00 -21.25
N ASP A 485 -22.93 -8.79 -22.46
CA ASP A 485 -24.27 -9.15 -22.87
C ASP A 485 -24.19 -10.31 -23.86
N THR A 486 -24.52 -11.52 -23.39
CA THR A 486 -24.32 -12.76 -24.13
C THR A 486 -25.54 -13.67 -24.04
N LYS A 487 -25.44 -14.87 -24.61
CA LYS A 487 -26.46 -15.92 -24.51
C LYS A 487 -25.82 -17.20 -23.99
N LEU A 488 -26.08 -17.51 -22.72
CA LEU A 488 -25.69 -18.77 -22.10
C LEU A 488 -26.83 -19.79 -22.21
N SER A 489 -26.47 -21.06 -22.34
CA SER A 489 -27.43 -22.18 -22.27
C SER A 489 -28.01 -22.28 -20.87
N ASN A 490 -29.33 -22.40 -20.77
CA ASN A 490 -30.03 -22.54 -19.50
C ASN A 490 -30.42 -23.99 -19.23
N ASP A 491 -30.08 -24.48 -18.04
CA ASP A 491 -30.90 -25.44 -17.30
C ASP A 491 -30.99 -24.96 -15.85
N THR A 492 -32.21 -24.83 -15.32
CA THR A 492 -32.50 -24.20 -14.01
C THR A 492 -32.29 -25.14 -12.82
N LEU A 493 -32.21 -26.45 -13.04
CA LEU A 493 -32.02 -27.46 -11.98
C LEU A 493 -30.71 -28.23 -12.12
N ALA A 494 -29.98 -28.02 -13.22
CA ALA A 494 -28.65 -28.52 -13.40
C ALA A 494 -27.78 -27.56 -14.22
N GLU A 495 -26.65 -27.13 -13.66
CA GLU A 495 -25.68 -26.37 -14.45
C GLU A 495 -24.86 -27.35 -15.26
N LEU A 496 -25.18 -27.45 -16.55
CA LEU A 496 -24.39 -28.15 -17.52
C LEU A 496 -23.60 -27.14 -18.36
N ASN A 497 -22.27 -27.25 -18.38
CA ASN A 497 -21.42 -26.47 -19.30
C ASN A 497 -21.74 -24.98 -19.38
N LEU A 498 -21.36 -24.21 -18.37
CA LEU A 498 -21.38 -22.75 -18.55
C LEU A 498 -20.22 -22.26 -19.44
N LEU A 499 -19.17 -23.07 -19.61
CA LEU A 499 -18.02 -22.75 -20.44
C LEU A 499 -17.66 -23.99 -21.28
N ASN A 500 -17.29 -23.77 -22.54
CA ASN A 500 -16.84 -24.82 -23.43
C ASN A 500 -15.44 -25.30 -23.02
N MET A 501 -15.28 -26.08 -21.95
CA MET A 501 -13.96 -26.29 -21.32
C MET A 501 -13.06 -27.30 -22.06
N GLY A 502 -12.34 -26.87 -23.10
CA GLY A 502 -11.25 -27.66 -23.70
C GLY A 502 -10.80 -27.09 -25.04
N SER A 503 -9.47 -26.94 -25.26
CA SER A 503 -8.85 -26.11 -26.32
C SER A 503 -9.69 -26.01 -27.58
N ALA A 504 -9.85 -24.81 -28.17
CA ALA A 504 -10.67 -24.54 -29.37
C ALA A 504 -10.46 -25.52 -30.56
N LYS A 505 -9.44 -26.37 -30.51
CA LYS A 505 -9.17 -27.48 -31.44
C LYS A 505 -9.93 -28.78 -31.14
N SER A 506 -10.63 -28.94 -30.02
CA SER A 506 -11.29 -30.22 -29.70
C SER A 506 -12.48 -30.51 -30.62
N GLY A 507 -13.18 -29.50 -31.14
CA GLY A 507 -14.30 -29.73 -32.05
C GLY A 507 -15.45 -30.56 -31.45
N VAL A 508 -15.54 -30.68 -30.11
CA VAL A 508 -16.59 -31.42 -29.38
C VAL A 508 -17.47 -30.46 -28.56
N ALA A 509 -18.72 -30.32 -28.96
CA ALA A 509 -19.80 -29.67 -28.22
C ALA A 509 -20.44 -30.62 -27.20
N VAL A 510 -20.66 -30.16 -25.97
CA VAL A 510 -21.44 -30.85 -24.93
C VAL A 510 -22.77 -30.11 -24.79
N LEU A 511 -23.88 -30.84 -24.94
CA LEU A 511 -25.23 -30.29 -25.05
C LEU A 511 -26.14 -30.94 -24.01
N GLY A 512 -26.72 -30.13 -23.12
CA GLY A 512 -27.80 -30.56 -22.22
C GLY A 512 -29.13 -30.72 -22.96
N ARG A 513 -29.98 -31.66 -22.55
CA ARG A 513 -31.32 -31.84 -23.11
C ARG A 513 -32.38 -31.97 -22.02
N GLY A 514 -33.30 -30.99 -21.99
CA GLY A 514 -34.63 -31.10 -21.39
C GLY A 514 -34.81 -30.30 -20.10
N ASN A 515 -36.05 -29.90 -19.80
CA ASN A 515 -36.43 -29.37 -18.49
C ASN A 515 -36.40 -30.53 -17.48
N TYR A 516 -35.43 -30.54 -16.56
CA TYR A 516 -35.35 -31.63 -15.57
C TYR A 516 -36.37 -31.42 -14.45
N GLY A 517 -37.41 -32.24 -14.39
CA GLY A 517 -38.28 -32.30 -13.22
C GLY A 517 -37.60 -32.94 -12.00
N LEU A 518 -38.16 -32.72 -10.81
CA LEU A 518 -37.78 -33.43 -9.59
C LEU A 518 -37.72 -34.95 -9.82
N GLY A 519 -36.53 -35.54 -9.64
CA GLY A 519 -36.32 -37.00 -9.69
C GLY A 519 -35.87 -37.59 -11.03
N GLU A 520 -35.83 -36.82 -12.13
CA GLU A 520 -35.36 -37.35 -13.43
C GLU A 520 -33.82 -37.35 -13.54
N PRO A 521 -33.21 -38.33 -14.24
CA PRO A 521 -31.77 -38.35 -14.50
C PRO A 521 -31.36 -37.24 -15.49
N LEU A 522 -30.22 -36.61 -15.24
CA LEU A 522 -29.67 -35.60 -16.13
C LEU A 522 -29.14 -36.25 -17.42
N ARG A 523 -29.60 -35.79 -18.58
CA ARG A 523 -29.19 -36.34 -19.88
C ARG A 523 -28.28 -35.37 -20.62
N VAL A 524 -27.06 -35.82 -20.91
CA VAL A 524 -26.03 -35.07 -21.61
C VAL A 524 -25.74 -35.72 -22.96
N SER A 525 -25.78 -34.93 -24.02
CA SER A 525 -25.41 -35.34 -25.37
C SER A 525 -24.12 -34.66 -25.82
N PHE A 526 -23.44 -35.26 -26.80
CA PHE A 526 -22.21 -34.73 -27.37
C PHE A 526 -22.37 -34.63 -28.88
N ALA A 527 -21.82 -33.57 -29.46
CA ALA A 527 -21.76 -33.37 -30.90
C ALA A 527 -20.33 -32.97 -31.28
N ALA A 528 -19.86 -33.39 -32.44
CA ALA A 528 -18.58 -32.99 -32.99
C ALA A 528 -18.80 -32.46 -34.39
N GLU A 529 -17.85 -31.68 -34.92
CA GLU A 529 -17.91 -31.21 -36.32
C GLU A 529 -17.96 -32.39 -37.31
N VAL A 530 -17.46 -33.56 -36.92
CA VAL A 530 -17.51 -34.78 -37.72
C VAL A 530 -18.71 -35.66 -37.30
N PRO A 531 -19.64 -36.00 -38.21
CA PRO A 531 -20.91 -36.67 -37.88
C PRO A 531 -20.82 -38.05 -37.20
N ASP A 532 -19.65 -38.71 -37.22
CA ASP A 532 -19.47 -40.10 -36.77
C ASP A 532 -18.48 -40.25 -35.58
N ALA A 533 -18.23 -39.19 -34.83
CA ALA A 533 -17.36 -39.26 -33.65
C ALA A 533 -17.93 -40.18 -32.56
N ARG A 534 -17.09 -41.04 -31.98
CA ARG A 534 -17.47 -41.89 -30.83
C ARG A 534 -17.04 -41.23 -29.54
N TYR A 535 -17.98 -41.10 -28.60
CA TYR A 535 -17.73 -40.44 -27.32
C TYR A 535 -17.50 -41.46 -26.21
N THR A 536 -16.51 -41.16 -25.37
CA THR A 536 -16.30 -41.82 -24.07
C THR A 536 -16.27 -40.74 -23.01
N VAL A 537 -16.99 -40.92 -21.90
CA VAL A 537 -16.92 -40.00 -20.77
C VAL A 537 -16.11 -40.65 -19.66
N THR A 538 -15.21 -39.92 -19.03
CA THR A 538 -14.44 -40.35 -17.86
C THR A 538 -14.54 -39.32 -16.74
N GLN A 539 -14.23 -39.72 -15.52
CA GLN A 539 -13.83 -38.76 -14.48
C GLN A 539 -12.42 -38.20 -14.80
N PRO A 540 -11.95 -37.14 -14.11
CA PRO A 540 -10.63 -36.56 -14.34
C PRO A 540 -9.48 -37.55 -14.09
N ASP A 541 -9.69 -38.52 -13.19
CA ASP A 541 -8.75 -39.61 -12.90
C ASP A 541 -8.68 -40.70 -14.00
N GLY A 542 -9.51 -40.59 -15.04
CA GLY A 542 -9.57 -41.51 -16.18
C GLY A 542 -10.58 -42.65 -16.03
N SER A 543 -11.30 -42.76 -14.90
CA SER A 543 -12.34 -43.78 -14.72
C SER A 543 -13.54 -43.55 -15.66
N GLY A 544 -13.89 -44.56 -16.47
CA GLY A 544 -14.97 -44.44 -17.47
C GLY A 544 -16.38 -44.38 -16.86
N ILE A 545 -17.25 -43.54 -17.44
CA ILE A 545 -18.67 -43.47 -17.12
C ILE A 545 -19.47 -44.02 -18.31
N PRO A 546 -20.35 -45.01 -18.09
CA PRO A 546 -21.12 -45.61 -19.17
C PRO A 546 -22.05 -44.60 -19.84
N MET A 547 -22.11 -44.68 -21.17
CA MET A 547 -23.05 -43.94 -22.00
C MET A 547 -24.10 -44.89 -22.56
N ASN A 548 -25.36 -44.45 -22.62
CA ASN A 548 -26.49 -45.21 -23.15
C ASN A 548 -27.01 -44.54 -24.43
N GLY A 549 -26.88 -45.20 -25.58
CA GLY A 549 -27.36 -44.67 -26.87
C GLY A 549 -26.73 -43.33 -27.29
N GLY A 550 -25.47 -43.06 -26.91
CA GLY A 550 -24.79 -41.79 -27.17
C GLY A 550 -25.12 -40.66 -26.18
N LEU A 551 -25.96 -40.94 -25.18
CA LEU A 551 -26.28 -40.04 -24.08
C LEU A 551 -25.55 -40.47 -22.81
N LEU A 552 -25.04 -39.51 -22.06
CA LEU A 552 -24.60 -39.70 -20.68
C LEU A 552 -25.80 -39.42 -19.77
N GLU A 553 -26.23 -40.42 -18.99
CA GLU A 553 -27.29 -40.30 -18.00
C GLU A 553 -26.68 -40.23 -16.58
N LEU A 554 -26.85 -39.11 -15.89
CA LEU A 554 -26.37 -38.90 -14.52
C LEU A 554 -27.56 -38.85 -13.56
N GLY A 555 -27.83 -39.98 -12.89
CA GLY A 555 -28.84 -40.09 -11.83
C GLY A 555 -28.19 -40.11 -10.43
N GLY A 556 -28.96 -39.73 -9.41
CA GLY A 556 -28.64 -40.01 -8.00
C GLY A 556 -27.41 -39.32 -7.41
N PHE A 557 -26.96 -38.19 -7.97
CA PHE A 557 -25.87 -37.38 -7.39
C PHE A 557 -26.39 -36.00 -6.96
N GLN A 558 -25.78 -35.43 -5.93
CA GLN A 558 -25.97 -34.06 -5.45
C GLN A 558 -24.61 -33.33 -5.53
N GLY A 559 -24.60 -32.02 -5.78
CA GLY A 559 -23.37 -31.22 -5.91
C GLY A 559 -22.77 -31.23 -7.33
N THR A 560 -21.49 -30.83 -7.47
CA THR A 560 -20.76 -30.76 -8.75
C THR A 560 -20.01 -32.06 -9.05
N ARG A 561 -20.03 -32.48 -10.31
CA ARG A 561 -19.09 -33.45 -10.90
C ARG A 561 -18.34 -32.82 -12.05
N ILE A 562 -17.01 -32.89 -12.02
CA ILE A 562 -16.16 -32.55 -13.17
C ILE A 562 -15.92 -33.84 -13.95
N LEU A 563 -16.23 -33.84 -15.25
CA LEU A 563 -16.15 -34.98 -16.13
C LEU A 563 -15.32 -34.62 -17.37
N LYS A 564 -14.78 -35.62 -18.06
CA LYS A 564 -14.04 -35.47 -19.31
C LYS A 564 -14.71 -36.28 -20.41
N VAL A 565 -15.08 -35.65 -21.52
CA VAL A 565 -15.48 -36.35 -22.75
C VAL A 565 -14.28 -36.49 -23.68
N ILE A 566 -14.12 -37.66 -24.27
CA ILE A 566 -13.14 -38.00 -25.28
C ILE A 566 -13.90 -38.41 -26.53
N ALA A 567 -13.82 -37.63 -27.60
CA ALA A 567 -14.33 -37.98 -28.92
C ALA A 567 -13.22 -38.61 -29.76
N ALA A 568 -13.40 -39.86 -30.15
CA ALA A 568 -12.59 -40.51 -31.16
C ALA A 568 -13.16 -40.16 -32.54
N LEU A 569 -12.41 -39.38 -33.32
CA LEU A 569 -12.78 -39.00 -34.67
C LEU A 569 -12.53 -40.16 -35.65
N PRO A 570 -13.28 -40.25 -36.77
CA PRO A 570 -13.05 -41.26 -37.81
C PRO A 570 -11.63 -41.24 -38.40
N SER A 571 -10.93 -40.11 -38.32
CA SER A 571 -9.52 -39.95 -38.72
C SER A 571 -8.52 -40.67 -37.81
N GLY A 572 -8.96 -41.20 -36.67
CA GLY A 572 -8.11 -41.76 -35.61
C GLY A 572 -7.60 -40.71 -34.61
N GLU A 573 -7.84 -39.43 -34.87
CA GLU A 573 -7.53 -38.34 -33.96
C GLU A 573 -8.49 -38.34 -32.76
N ARG A 574 -8.00 -37.91 -31.59
CA ARG A 574 -8.78 -37.84 -30.36
C ARG A 574 -8.92 -36.39 -29.95
N ALA A 575 -10.15 -35.99 -29.68
CA ALA A 575 -10.48 -34.72 -29.08
C ALA A 575 -10.95 -34.93 -27.64
N GLU A 576 -10.40 -34.17 -26.70
CA GLU A 576 -10.78 -34.25 -25.29
C GLU A 576 -11.35 -32.92 -24.81
N ARG A 577 -12.36 -32.97 -23.94
CA ARG A 577 -13.01 -31.80 -23.34
C ARG A 577 -13.45 -32.09 -21.90
N LEU A 578 -13.12 -31.22 -20.96
CA LEU A 578 -13.67 -31.26 -19.61
C LEU A 578 -15.05 -30.57 -19.59
N PHE A 579 -15.93 -30.97 -18.67
CA PHE A 579 -17.20 -30.31 -18.42
C PHE A 579 -17.63 -30.51 -16.97
N ALA A 580 -18.26 -29.49 -16.40
CA ALA A 580 -18.86 -29.57 -15.08
C ALA A 580 -20.36 -29.85 -15.22
N VAL A 581 -20.86 -30.66 -14.30
CA VAL A 581 -22.27 -30.95 -14.12
C VAL A 581 -22.60 -30.69 -12.67
N ARG A 582 -23.49 -29.75 -12.37
CA ARG A 582 -23.99 -29.54 -11.02
C ARG A 582 -25.48 -29.83 -10.93
N ARG A 583 -25.91 -30.50 -9.85
CA ARG A 583 -27.33 -30.60 -9.47
C ARG A 583 -27.56 -29.82 -8.17
N LEU A 584 -28.52 -28.90 -8.18
CA LEU A 584 -28.89 -28.08 -7.01
C LEU A 584 -30.04 -28.73 -6.23
N PRO A 585 -30.04 -28.66 -4.88
CA PRO A 585 -31.17 -29.13 -4.07
C PRO A 585 -32.36 -28.16 -4.19
N THR A 586 -33.60 -28.68 -4.20
CA THR A 586 -34.83 -27.86 -4.36
C THR A 586 -34.98 -26.80 -3.26
N VAL A 587 -34.51 -27.10 -2.05
CA VAL A 587 -34.53 -26.23 -0.88
C VAL A 587 -33.13 -26.20 -0.28
N GLN A 588 -32.66 -25.05 0.19
CA GLN A 588 -31.50 -24.94 1.07
C GLN A 588 -31.95 -24.49 2.46
N ILE A 589 -31.26 -25.00 3.49
CA ILE A 589 -31.50 -24.65 4.89
C ILE A 589 -30.18 -24.26 5.58
N GLY A 590 -30.18 -23.08 6.19
CA GLY A 590 -29.15 -22.64 7.13
C GLY A 590 -29.69 -22.70 8.57
N LEU A 591 -28.83 -23.03 9.53
CA LEU A 591 -29.13 -22.99 10.95
C LEU A 591 -27.96 -22.37 11.71
N GLU A 592 -28.18 -21.23 12.36
CA GLU A 592 -27.15 -20.50 13.09
C GLU A 592 -27.60 -20.08 14.49
N ALA A 593 -26.62 -19.95 15.41
CA ALA A 593 -26.84 -19.33 16.71
C ALA A 593 -26.78 -17.81 16.56
N VAL A 594 -27.67 -17.08 17.22
CA VAL A 594 -27.57 -15.62 17.28
C VAL A 594 -26.66 -15.25 18.47
N GLY A 595 -25.43 -14.82 18.19
CA GLY A 595 -24.43 -14.43 19.19
C GLY A 595 -23.30 -15.44 19.35
N THR A 596 -23.42 -16.36 20.32
CA THR A 596 -22.43 -17.42 20.61
C THR A 596 -23.08 -18.80 20.51
N ARG A 597 -22.27 -19.81 20.13
CA ARG A 597 -22.68 -21.22 20.17
C ARG A 597 -22.45 -21.85 21.56
N ARG A 598 -21.80 -21.14 22.50
CA ARG A 598 -21.64 -21.54 23.90
C ARG A 598 -22.75 -20.95 24.75
N ILE A 599 -23.61 -21.80 25.27
CA ILE A 599 -24.92 -21.42 25.84
C ILE A 599 -25.08 -21.91 27.27
N SER A 600 -25.86 -21.19 28.07
CA SER A 600 -26.21 -21.56 29.44
C SER A 600 -27.59 -22.19 29.52
N THR A 601 -28.03 -22.58 30.73
CA THR A 601 -29.45 -22.78 31.01
C THR A 601 -30.24 -21.51 30.65
N GLY A 602 -31.44 -21.66 30.07
CA GLY A 602 -32.30 -20.55 29.70
C GLY A 602 -32.70 -20.56 28.22
N SER A 603 -33.08 -19.39 27.70
CA SER A 603 -33.58 -19.23 26.33
C SER A 603 -32.57 -18.48 25.45
N HIS A 604 -32.20 -19.09 24.33
CA HIS A 604 -31.22 -18.60 23.36
C HIS A 604 -31.86 -18.46 21.99
N LYS A 605 -31.46 -17.46 21.22
CA LYS A 605 -31.97 -17.24 19.87
C LYS A 605 -31.17 -18.08 18.86
N VAL A 606 -31.88 -18.76 17.97
CA VAL A 606 -31.32 -19.39 16.77
C VAL A 606 -32.05 -18.88 15.54
N ARG A 607 -31.37 -18.83 14.41
CA ARG A 607 -31.95 -18.40 13.13
C ARG A 607 -31.96 -19.59 12.18
N VAL A 608 -33.14 -19.88 11.63
CA VAL A 608 -33.33 -20.83 10.53
C VAL A 608 -33.57 -20.05 9.27
N GLU A 609 -32.73 -20.27 8.27
CA GLU A 609 -32.85 -19.66 6.96
C GLU A 609 -33.29 -20.70 5.95
N LEU A 610 -34.39 -20.45 5.26
CA LEU A 610 -34.89 -21.33 4.20
C LEU A 610 -34.87 -20.60 2.88
N SER A 611 -34.50 -21.31 1.82
CA SER A 611 -34.65 -20.78 0.46
C SER A 611 -35.04 -21.86 -0.53
N SER A 612 -35.88 -21.49 -1.49
CA SER A 612 -36.32 -22.38 -2.57
C SER A 612 -35.62 -22.05 -3.89
N LEU A 613 -34.96 -23.03 -4.52
CA LEU A 613 -34.12 -22.87 -5.71
C LEU A 613 -34.87 -23.03 -7.05
N GLY A 614 -36.02 -22.35 -7.22
CA GLY A 614 -36.65 -22.17 -8.54
C GLY A 614 -38.17 -22.42 -8.62
N GLU A 615 -38.75 -23.16 -7.68
CA GLU A 615 -40.20 -23.39 -7.60
C GLU A 615 -40.76 -23.04 -6.22
N ALA A 616 -42.05 -22.77 -6.11
CA ALA A 616 -42.66 -22.59 -4.79
C ALA A 616 -42.66 -23.92 -4.06
N ALA A 617 -42.12 -23.94 -2.84
CA ALA A 617 -41.98 -25.14 -2.04
C ALA A 617 -42.76 -24.99 -0.74
N THR A 618 -43.58 -26.00 -0.42
CA THR A 618 -44.03 -26.21 0.95
C THR A 618 -42.99 -27.06 1.64
N ILE A 619 -42.34 -26.49 2.64
CA ILE A 619 -41.22 -27.10 3.36
C ILE A 619 -41.75 -27.58 4.70
N GLY A 620 -41.67 -28.88 4.94
CA GLY A 620 -41.87 -29.45 6.27
C GLY A 620 -40.63 -29.22 7.13
N LEU A 621 -40.78 -28.53 8.27
CA LEU A 621 -39.69 -28.35 9.23
C LEU A 621 -39.80 -29.32 10.39
N ARG A 622 -38.70 -29.97 10.73
CA ARG A 622 -38.61 -30.81 11.92
C ARG A 622 -37.29 -30.56 12.64
N ALA A 623 -37.38 -30.02 13.85
CA ALA A 623 -36.22 -29.92 14.72
C ALA A 623 -35.90 -31.28 15.35
N GLN A 624 -34.63 -31.62 15.41
CA GLN A 624 -34.06 -32.69 16.19
C GLN A 624 -33.23 -32.04 17.29
N LEU A 625 -33.67 -32.21 18.53
CA LEU A 625 -33.08 -31.57 19.70
C LEU A 625 -32.64 -32.62 20.73
N PRO A 626 -31.63 -32.31 21.56
CA PRO A 626 -31.29 -33.11 22.73
C PRO A 626 -32.47 -33.32 23.67
N PHE A 627 -32.42 -34.39 24.47
CA PHE A 627 -33.48 -34.73 25.40
C PHE A 627 -33.75 -33.58 26.40
N GLY A 628 -35.02 -33.15 26.47
CA GLY A 628 -35.48 -32.08 27.35
C GLY A 628 -35.33 -30.66 26.78
N TRP A 629 -34.65 -30.47 25.65
CA TRP A 629 -34.55 -29.19 24.98
C TRP A 629 -35.82 -28.92 24.17
N SER A 630 -36.19 -27.66 24.01
CA SER A 630 -37.35 -27.27 23.18
C SER A 630 -36.99 -26.07 22.30
N ILE A 631 -37.62 -26.00 21.13
CA ILE A 631 -37.49 -24.86 20.23
C ILE A 631 -38.89 -24.33 19.94
N SER A 632 -39.11 -23.03 20.14
CA SER A 632 -40.38 -22.37 19.83
C SER A 632 -40.16 -21.34 18.71
N GLY A 633 -41.20 -21.08 17.92
CA GLY A 633 -41.12 -20.18 16.75
C GLY A 633 -40.88 -20.87 15.41
N LEU A 634 -40.63 -22.19 15.37
CA LEU A 634 -40.61 -22.98 14.13
C LEU A 634 -42.01 -23.51 13.80
N SER A 635 -42.53 -23.18 12.62
CA SER A 635 -43.80 -23.73 12.11
C SER A 635 -43.56 -25.08 11.41
N GLU A 636 -44.44 -26.06 11.59
CA GLU A 636 -44.29 -27.40 11.01
C GLU A 636 -44.29 -27.41 9.47
N GLN A 637 -44.99 -26.45 8.85
CA GLN A 637 -44.97 -26.23 7.42
C GLN A 637 -44.75 -24.75 7.13
N ILE A 638 -43.85 -24.48 6.21
CA ILE A 638 -43.56 -23.12 5.76
C ILE A 638 -43.60 -23.12 4.24
N SER A 639 -44.50 -22.32 3.69
CA SER A 639 -44.48 -21.98 2.28
C SER A 639 -43.39 -20.94 2.05
N VAL A 640 -42.51 -21.26 1.10
CA VAL A 640 -41.48 -20.39 0.56
C VAL A 640 -41.76 -20.29 -0.94
N ALA A 641 -42.06 -19.09 -1.43
CA ALA A 641 -42.30 -18.85 -2.83
C ALA A 641 -41.02 -19.15 -3.66
N ALA A 642 -41.19 -19.32 -4.97
CA ALA A 642 -40.06 -19.55 -5.87
C ALA A 642 -39.03 -18.41 -5.74
N GLY A 643 -37.79 -18.74 -5.37
CA GLY A 643 -36.72 -17.76 -5.15
C GLY A 643 -36.82 -16.92 -3.87
N GLU A 644 -37.83 -17.14 -3.01
CA GLU A 644 -37.94 -16.47 -1.71
C GLU A 644 -36.91 -17.04 -0.73
N GLN A 645 -36.32 -16.15 0.07
CA GLN A 645 -35.60 -16.53 1.29
C GLN A 645 -36.42 -16.11 2.49
N LYS A 646 -36.60 -17.04 3.43
CA LYS A 646 -37.39 -16.83 4.63
C LYS A 646 -36.53 -17.09 5.85
N VAL A 647 -36.35 -16.04 6.64
CA VAL A 647 -35.62 -16.08 7.91
C VAL A 647 -36.61 -16.28 9.05
N ILE A 648 -36.37 -17.27 9.88
CA ILE A 648 -37.19 -17.59 11.04
C ILE A 648 -36.32 -17.53 12.27
N GLU A 649 -36.55 -16.53 13.13
CA GLU A 649 -35.97 -16.53 14.47
C GLU A 649 -36.77 -17.48 15.37
N ALA A 650 -36.08 -18.43 15.97
CA ALA A 650 -36.64 -19.39 16.91
C ALA A 650 -35.94 -19.29 18.26
N MET A 651 -36.67 -19.55 19.34
CA MET A 651 -36.17 -19.55 20.70
C MET A 651 -35.86 -20.98 21.13
N LEU A 652 -34.58 -21.30 21.26
CA LEU A 652 -34.09 -22.55 21.83
C LEU A 652 -34.09 -22.42 23.36
N SER A 653 -34.86 -23.25 24.06
CA SER A 653 -34.91 -23.29 25.52
C SER A 653 -34.24 -24.55 26.05
N ILE A 654 -33.30 -24.33 26.96
CA ILE A 654 -32.36 -25.33 27.48
C ILE A 654 -32.66 -25.54 28.95
N PRO A 655 -33.04 -26.76 29.37
CA PRO A 655 -33.40 -27.03 30.75
C PRO A 655 -32.16 -27.02 31.66
N GLY A 656 -32.35 -26.58 32.91
CA GLY A 656 -31.27 -26.55 33.90
C GLY A 656 -30.74 -27.93 34.29
N THR A 657 -31.47 -29.00 33.96
CA THR A 657 -31.10 -30.38 34.20
C THR A 657 -30.19 -30.98 33.12
N SER A 658 -29.97 -30.31 31.98
CA SER A 658 -28.99 -30.78 31.00
C SER A 658 -27.58 -30.72 31.58
N SER A 659 -26.75 -31.72 31.32
CA SER A 659 -25.33 -31.68 31.68
C SER A 659 -24.59 -30.62 30.85
N ASP A 660 -23.42 -30.21 31.31
CA ASP A 660 -22.51 -29.41 30.49
C ASP A 660 -21.80 -30.37 29.54
N ASP A 661 -22.04 -30.21 28.22
CA ASP A 661 -21.55 -31.07 27.15
C ASP A 661 -21.72 -30.38 25.78
N ASN A 662 -21.18 -30.98 24.72
CA ASN A 662 -21.45 -30.60 23.34
C ASN A 662 -22.74 -31.26 22.84
N TYR A 663 -23.62 -30.45 22.28
CA TYR A 663 -24.91 -30.86 21.77
C TYR A 663 -25.04 -30.44 20.30
N GLU A 664 -25.49 -31.36 19.45
CA GLU A 664 -25.95 -31.01 18.11
C GLU A 664 -27.45 -30.75 18.15
N ILE A 665 -27.88 -29.63 17.57
CA ILE A 665 -29.26 -29.47 17.14
C ILE A 665 -29.29 -29.52 15.62
N ALA A 666 -30.37 -30.07 15.07
CA ALA A 666 -30.60 -30.08 13.65
C ALA A 666 -32.01 -29.63 13.33
N VAL A 667 -32.19 -28.96 12.20
CA VAL A 667 -33.50 -28.67 11.63
C VAL A 667 -33.52 -29.30 10.24
N GLU A 668 -34.42 -30.27 10.06
CA GLU A 668 -34.68 -30.86 8.76
C GLU A 668 -35.67 -30.00 7.98
N ALA A 669 -35.37 -29.73 6.72
CA ALA A 669 -36.25 -29.13 5.74
C ALA A 669 -36.61 -30.18 4.69
N ARG A 670 -37.90 -30.51 4.54
CA ARG A 670 -38.39 -31.55 3.63
C ARG A 670 -39.26 -30.96 2.53
N SER A 671 -38.85 -31.12 1.26
CA SER A 671 -39.64 -30.74 0.08
C SER A 671 -39.27 -31.64 -1.12
N GLY A 672 -39.74 -32.89 -1.07
CA GLY A 672 -39.28 -33.96 -1.95
C GLY A 672 -37.97 -34.59 -1.45
N ASP A 673 -36.88 -33.82 -1.49
CA ASP A 673 -35.60 -34.17 -0.86
C ASP A 673 -35.52 -33.63 0.59
N THR A 674 -34.69 -34.25 1.44
CA THR A 674 -34.44 -33.78 2.81
C THR A 674 -33.10 -33.07 2.88
N GLN A 675 -33.11 -31.81 3.32
CA GLN A 675 -31.91 -31.08 3.72
C GLN A 675 -31.90 -30.90 5.23
N THR A 676 -30.71 -30.77 5.82
CA THR A 676 -30.58 -30.64 7.27
C THR A 676 -29.60 -29.53 7.61
N GLY A 677 -30.12 -28.46 8.21
CA GLY A 677 -29.29 -27.45 8.86
C GLY A 677 -28.85 -27.98 10.21
N ARG A 678 -27.55 -28.00 10.49
CA ARG A 678 -26.99 -28.51 11.75
C ARG A 678 -26.24 -27.41 12.47
N LEU A 679 -26.37 -27.37 13.79
CA LEU A 679 -25.71 -26.41 14.64
C LEU A 679 -25.18 -27.12 15.88
N GLN A 680 -23.86 -27.07 16.02
CA GLN A 680 -23.15 -27.54 17.21
C GLN A 680 -23.17 -26.45 18.28
N LEU A 681 -23.52 -26.83 19.50
CA LEU A 681 -23.68 -25.96 20.65
C LEU A 681 -22.98 -26.55 21.87
N GLU A 682 -22.33 -25.72 22.67
CA GLU A 682 -21.68 -26.15 23.92
C GLU A 682 -22.48 -25.62 25.11
N LYS A 683 -23.09 -26.50 25.90
CA LYS A 683 -23.72 -26.06 27.16
C LYS A 683 -22.65 -25.94 28.23
N PHE A 684 -22.53 -24.75 28.83
CA PHE A 684 -21.54 -24.47 29.85
C PHE A 684 -22.12 -23.63 30.99
N THR A 685 -22.09 -24.14 32.21
CA THR A 685 -22.66 -23.48 33.41
C THR A 685 -21.66 -23.22 34.52
N ALA A 686 -20.46 -23.83 34.44
CA ALA A 686 -19.41 -23.65 35.43
C ALA A 686 -19.04 -22.17 35.65
N PRO A 687 -18.71 -21.78 36.90
CA PRO A 687 -18.34 -20.40 37.23
C PRO A 687 -17.04 -19.97 36.57
N THR A 688 -16.12 -20.91 36.32
CA THR A 688 -14.84 -20.67 35.66
C THR A 688 -14.86 -21.32 34.29
N LEU A 689 -14.66 -20.51 33.24
CA LEU A 689 -14.65 -20.93 31.84
C LEU A 689 -13.30 -21.49 31.40
N VAL A 690 -12.23 -20.82 31.80
CA VAL A 690 -10.85 -21.24 31.54
C VAL A 690 -10.11 -21.18 32.86
N SER A 691 -9.27 -22.18 33.12
CA SER A 691 -8.40 -22.23 34.28
C SER A 691 -7.11 -22.92 33.88
N ASN A 692 -6.03 -22.16 33.81
CA ASN A 692 -4.72 -22.64 33.40
C ASN A 692 -3.74 -22.41 34.57
N SER A 693 -3.35 -23.50 35.24
CA SER A 693 -2.35 -23.45 36.32
C SER A 693 -0.93 -23.66 35.84
N PHE A 694 -0.74 -24.08 34.58
CA PHE A 694 0.55 -24.36 33.94
C PHE A 694 1.47 -25.40 34.64
N SER A 695 1.02 -25.97 35.77
CA SER A 695 1.76 -26.92 36.61
C SER A 695 2.17 -28.22 35.91
N GLN A 696 1.50 -28.57 34.80
CA GLN A 696 1.73 -29.79 34.03
C GLN A 696 2.05 -29.54 32.54
N GLY A 697 2.13 -28.28 32.08
CA GLY A 697 2.29 -27.95 30.66
C GLY A 697 1.89 -26.52 30.31
N HIS A 698 1.92 -26.18 29.02
CA HIS A 698 1.63 -24.82 28.55
C HIS A 698 0.13 -24.52 28.34
N ASP A 699 -0.78 -25.47 28.64
CA ASP A 699 -2.23 -25.33 28.51
C ASP A 699 -2.70 -24.70 27.18
N SER A 700 -2.09 -25.15 26.07
CA SER A 700 -2.29 -24.69 24.68
C SER A 700 -1.78 -23.30 24.31
N TRP A 701 -1.18 -22.54 25.24
CA TRP A 701 -0.58 -21.23 24.95
C TRP A 701 0.62 -21.35 24.00
N ASP A 702 1.26 -22.52 23.91
CA ASP A 702 2.35 -22.82 22.98
C ASP A 702 1.89 -23.29 21.59
N SER A 703 0.57 -23.33 21.34
CA SER A 703 0.03 -23.74 20.05
C SER A 703 0.68 -22.93 18.92
N LYS A 704 1.30 -23.62 17.96
CA LYS A 704 1.97 -22.97 16.82
C LYS A 704 0.95 -22.20 16.00
N ARG A 705 1.06 -20.88 16.00
CA ARG A 705 0.44 -20.02 15.00
C ARG A 705 1.50 -19.61 13.96
N PRO A 706 1.15 -19.41 12.68
CA PRO A 706 2.06 -18.85 11.68
C PRO A 706 2.70 -17.53 12.14
N ASP A 707 1.98 -16.80 12.99
CA ASP A 707 2.41 -15.54 13.57
C ASP A 707 3.08 -15.64 14.95
N ASN A 708 3.22 -16.82 15.57
CA ASN A 708 3.90 -16.96 16.88
C ASN A 708 5.44 -17.00 16.77
N ALA A 709 6.02 -16.76 15.59
CA ALA A 709 7.47 -16.83 15.36
C ALA A 709 8.28 -15.86 16.25
N GLY A 710 7.63 -14.82 16.78
CA GLY A 710 8.24 -13.86 17.67
C GLY A 710 8.46 -14.31 19.12
N TRP A 711 7.66 -15.25 19.60
CA TRP A 711 7.56 -15.56 21.01
C TRP A 711 8.02 -16.98 21.30
N THR A 712 8.54 -17.17 22.51
CA THR A 712 8.83 -18.50 23.07
C THR A 712 8.07 -18.71 24.34
N VAL A 713 7.35 -19.82 24.41
CA VAL A 713 6.63 -20.24 25.60
C VAL A 713 7.40 -21.40 26.23
N THR A 714 7.72 -21.26 27.51
CA THR A 714 8.44 -22.26 28.32
C THR A 714 7.81 -22.31 29.72
N LEU A 715 8.14 -23.34 30.51
CA LEU A 715 7.74 -23.40 31.91
C LEU A 715 8.85 -22.81 32.81
N ASP A 716 8.48 -21.90 33.71
CA ASP A 716 9.30 -21.41 34.82
C ASP A 716 8.96 -22.22 36.08
N PRO A 717 9.91 -22.93 36.71
CA PRO A 717 9.65 -23.70 37.92
C PRO A 717 9.31 -22.85 39.16
N ALA A 718 9.42 -21.52 39.09
CA ALA A 718 9.13 -20.58 40.18
C ALA A 718 7.77 -19.87 40.02
N GLY A 719 6.71 -20.66 39.79
CA GLY A 719 5.32 -20.22 39.82
C GLY A 719 4.77 -20.02 41.24
N VAL A 720 3.56 -19.48 41.32
CA VAL A 720 2.84 -19.20 42.59
C VAL A 720 2.41 -20.52 43.23
N GLU A 721 1.87 -21.46 42.43
CA GLU A 721 1.41 -22.78 42.89
C GLU A 721 2.08 -23.94 42.12
N GLY A 722 3.31 -23.76 41.63
CA GLY A 722 4.05 -24.79 40.91
C GLY A 722 4.90 -24.24 39.78
N ALA A 723 4.81 -24.86 38.60
CA ALA A 723 5.42 -24.31 37.39
C ALA A 723 4.47 -23.26 36.76
N ALA A 724 5.02 -22.13 36.35
CA ALA A 724 4.32 -21.03 35.70
C ALA A 724 4.70 -20.92 34.21
N LEU A 725 3.92 -20.18 33.45
CA LEU A 725 4.18 -19.95 32.02
C LEU A 725 5.16 -18.78 31.82
N ALA A 726 6.36 -19.05 31.35
CA ALA A 726 7.30 -18.02 30.89
C ALA A 726 7.14 -17.76 29.40
N VAL A 727 6.68 -16.55 29.09
CA VAL A 727 6.51 -16.00 27.75
C VAL A 727 7.66 -15.04 27.47
N LYS A 728 8.60 -15.48 26.63
CA LYS A 728 9.75 -14.70 26.22
C LYS A 728 9.55 -14.09 24.83
N ASP A 729 9.54 -12.76 24.76
CA ASP A 729 9.75 -12.02 23.52
C ASP A 729 11.21 -12.17 23.11
N ARG A 730 11.44 -12.39 21.83
CA ARG A 730 12.79 -12.59 21.28
C ARG A 730 13.36 -11.33 20.61
N GLY A 731 12.63 -10.21 20.55
CA GLY A 731 13.10 -8.93 19.98
C GLY A 731 13.40 -8.96 18.46
N GLY A 732 13.17 -7.89 17.72
CA GLY A 732 13.34 -7.74 16.27
C GLY A 732 11.99 -7.50 15.57
N ALA A 733 11.89 -7.62 14.23
CA ALA A 733 10.58 -7.61 13.56
C ALA A 733 9.87 -8.92 13.72
N ARG A 734 8.78 -8.88 14.45
CA ARG A 734 8.01 -10.08 14.71
C ARG A 734 6.53 -9.81 14.60
N TRP A 735 5.85 -10.74 13.97
CA TRP A 735 4.46 -11.00 14.29
C TRP A 735 4.43 -11.75 15.61
N GLY A 736 3.34 -11.54 16.36
CA GLY A 736 2.86 -12.56 17.26
C GLY A 736 2.45 -12.07 18.62
N ARG A 737 1.59 -12.86 19.22
CA ARG A 737 1.18 -12.78 20.61
C ARG A 737 0.89 -14.20 21.04
N VAL A 738 1.13 -14.51 22.30
CA VAL A 738 0.75 -15.80 22.85
C VAL A 738 -0.76 -15.83 23.04
N ASN A 739 -1.43 -16.90 22.60
CA ASN A 739 -2.88 -16.93 22.65
C ASN A 739 -3.37 -17.41 24.01
N ALA A 740 -4.00 -16.51 24.77
CA ALA A 740 -4.54 -16.82 26.09
C ALA A 740 -5.93 -17.48 26.02
N PHE A 741 -6.73 -17.09 25.04
CA PHE A 741 -8.04 -17.65 24.75
C PHE A 741 -8.34 -17.51 23.26
N GLY A 742 -9.00 -18.50 22.66
CA GLY A 742 -9.23 -18.53 21.22
C GLY A 742 -8.72 -19.83 20.60
N ARG A 743 -9.25 -20.17 19.43
CA ARG A 743 -8.75 -21.30 18.64
C ARG A 743 -8.51 -20.86 17.22
N TYR A 744 -7.45 -21.42 16.62
CA TYR A 744 -6.97 -21.07 15.30
C TYR A 744 -6.75 -22.35 14.49
N LEU A 745 -7.01 -22.25 13.18
CA LEU A 745 -6.70 -23.29 12.21
C LEU A 745 -5.19 -23.30 11.92
N PRO A 746 -4.62 -24.39 11.36
CA PRO A 746 -3.19 -24.46 11.03
C PRO A 746 -2.68 -23.32 10.11
N ASN A 747 -3.58 -22.73 9.31
CA ASN A 747 -3.31 -21.60 8.44
C ASN A 747 -3.32 -20.23 9.17
N GLY A 748 -3.44 -20.20 10.50
CA GLY A 748 -3.43 -18.99 11.32
C GLY A 748 -4.73 -18.20 11.32
N LYS A 749 -5.76 -18.61 10.56
CA LYS A 749 -7.09 -18.00 10.67
C LYS A 749 -7.79 -18.47 11.93
N ARG A 750 -8.57 -17.59 12.55
CA ARG A 750 -9.43 -17.96 13.69
C ARG A 750 -10.33 -19.12 13.26
N ASP A 751 -10.41 -20.15 14.09
CA ASP A 751 -11.29 -21.28 13.86
C ASP A 751 -12.75 -20.78 13.94
N PRO A 752 -13.51 -20.79 12.83
CA PRO A 752 -14.89 -20.34 12.84
C PRO A 752 -15.79 -21.25 13.70
N ALA A 753 -15.35 -22.47 14.03
CA ALA A 753 -16.03 -23.35 14.96
C ALA A 753 -15.80 -22.96 16.44
N PHE A 754 -14.84 -22.06 16.72
CA PHE A 754 -14.61 -21.59 18.08
C PHE A 754 -15.71 -20.65 18.53
N MET A 755 -16.42 -21.05 19.59
CA MET A 755 -17.70 -20.45 19.96
C MET A 755 -17.58 -19.15 20.76
N GLY A 756 -16.38 -18.80 21.25
CA GLY A 756 -16.17 -17.66 22.14
C GLY A 756 -16.95 -17.77 23.45
N TYR A 757 -17.20 -16.63 24.11
CA TYR A 757 -18.09 -16.56 25.27
C TYR A 757 -18.70 -15.16 25.43
N ASP A 758 -19.80 -15.07 26.15
CA ASP A 758 -20.41 -13.81 26.57
C ASP A 758 -19.69 -13.28 27.83
N VAL A 759 -19.13 -12.08 27.74
CA VAL A 759 -18.43 -11.44 28.86
C VAL A 759 -19.37 -11.14 30.03
N ALA A 760 -20.69 -11.02 29.80
CA ALA A 760 -21.65 -10.90 30.89
C ALA A 760 -21.80 -12.20 31.70
N ALA A 761 -21.55 -13.37 31.10
CA ALA A 761 -21.60 -14.66 31.78
C ALA A 761 -20.32 -14.99 32.56
N HIS A 762 -19.17 -14.44 32.11
CA HIS A 762 -17.85 -14.57 32.71
C HIS A 762 -17.09 -13.24 32.66
N SER A 763 -17.34 -12.37 33.64
CA SER A 763 -16.94 -10.96 33.56
C SER A 763 -15.48 -10.67 33.91
N PHE A 764 -14.77 -11.60 34.54
CA PHE A 764 -13.44 -11.34 35.09
C PHE A 764 -12.35 -12.14 34.38
N LEU A 765 -11.23 -11.47 34.14
CA LEU A 765 -9.92 -12.10 33.90
C LEU A 765 -9.17 -12.06 35.24
N ASP A 766 -8.74 -13.21 35.75
CA ASP A 766 -8.05 -13.36 37.04
C ASP A 766 -6.78 -14.17 36.82
N PHE A 767 -5.61 -13.56 37.03
CA PHE A 767 -4.32 -14.20 36.77
C PHE A 767 -3.18 -13.55 37.55
N ASP A 768 -2.10 -14.28 37.79
CA ASP A 768 -0.87 -13.75 38.37
C ASP A 768 0.12 -13.37 37.26
N LEU A 769 0.81 -12.24 37.43
CA LEU A 769 1.84 -11.76 36.50
C LEU A 769 3.10 -11.33 37.25
N LYS A 770 4.25 -11.73 36.71
CA LYS A 770 5.60 -11.33 37.14
C LYS A 770 6.39 -10.85 35.91
N THR A 771 6.66 -9.55 35.85
CA THR A 771 7.52 -8.94 34.82
C THR A 771 8.29 -7.76 35.42
N SER A 772 9.51 -7.54 34.93
CA SER A 772 10.34 -6.35 35.25
C SER A 772 10.40 -5.36 34.08
N SER A 773 9.74 -5.68 32.97
CA SER A 773 9.71 -4.84 31.77
C SER A 773 8.69 -3.73 31.92
N GLU A 774 9.15 -2.49 31.74
CA GLU A 774 8.33 -1.27 31.66
C GLU A 774 7.85 -1.00 30.23
N ASP A 775 8.24 -1.82 29.25
CA ASP A 775 7.85 -1.69 27.85
C ASP A 775 6.39 -2.14 27.60
N ASN A 776 5.93 -1.93 26.36
CA ASN A 776 4.59 -2.24 25.90
C ASN A 776 4.19 -3.70 26.15
N LEU A 777 3.29 -3.93 27.09
CA LEU A 777 2.73 -5.25 27.38
C LEU A 777 1.21 -5.14 27.56
N ALA A 778 0.44 -6.01 26.92
CA ALA A 778 -1.01 -5.92 26.93
C ALA A 778 -1.75 -7.25 26.69
N LEU A 779 -3.06 -7.23 26.94
CA LEU A 779 -4.03 -8.20 26.44
C LEU A 779 -4.82 -7.60 25.28
N ALA A 780 -4.82 -8.24 24.12
CA ALA A 780 -5.68 -7.90 23.00
C ALA A 780 -6.96 -8.74 23.01
N ILE A 781 -8.10 -8.08 23.13
CA ILE A 781 -9.44 -8.65 23.21
C ILE A 781 -10.14 -8.48 21.87
N THR A 782 -10.46 -9.58 21.20
CA THR A 782 -11.20 -9.55 19.92
C THR A 782 -12.64 -9.95 20.15
N LEU A 783 -13.59 -9.12 19.71
CA LEU A 783 -15.01 -9.43 19.74
C LEU A 783 -15.45 -10.21 18.50
N SER A 784 -16.61 -10.88 18.57
CA SER A 784 -17.22 -11.59 17.43
C SER A 784 -17.50 -10.68 16.23
N SER A 785 -17.75 -9.38 16.46
CA SER A 785 -17.88 -8.35 15.42
C SER A 785 -16.59 -8.05 14.66
N GLY A 786 -15.45 -8.63 15.07
CA GLY A 786 -14.13 -8.32 14.52
C GLY A 786 -13.45 -7.12 15.17
N LYS A 787 -14.19 -6.29 15.92
CA LYS A 787 -13.62 -5.13 16.63
C LYS A 787 -12.67 -5.58 17.75
N ARG A 788 -11.52 -4.91 17.86
CA ARG A 788 -10.46 -5.21 18.83
C ARG A 788 -10.38 -4.14 19.90
N TYR A 789 -9.99 -4.58 21.08
CA TYR A 789 -9.79 -3.76 22.26
C TYR A 789 -8.50 -4.18 22.97
N VAL A 790 -7.87 -3.26 23.69
CA VAL A 790 -6.56 -3.52 24.33
C VAL A 790 -6.59 -3.16 25.81
N VAL A 791 -6.22 -4.09 26.68
CA VAL A 791 -5.98 -3.85 28.11
C VAL A 791 -4.48 -3.78 28.33
N MET A 792 -3.97 -2.58 28.58
CA MET A 792 -2.55 -2.39 28.88
C MET A 792 -2.20 -2.94 30.27
N LEU A 793 -1.07 -3.65 30.34
CA LEU A 793 -0.47 -4.20 31.55
C LEU A 793 0.79 -3.43 31.95
N ALA A 794 1.66 -3.10 30.98
CA ALA A 794 2.86 -2.26 31.17
C ALA A 794 3.13 -1.39 29.93
N GLY A 795 3.92 -0.32 30.08
CA GLY A 795 4.29 0.59 29.00
C GLY A 795 3.16 1.45 28.43
N PRO A 796 3.46 2.41 27.54
CA PRO A 796 2.46 3.27 26.91
C PRO A 796 1.62 2.49 25.87
N TYR A 797 0.35 2.83 25.67
CA TYR A 797 -0.37 2.30 24.51
C TYR A 797 0.18 2.91 23.22
N GLN A 798 0.64 2.07 22.30
CA GLN A 798 1.09 2.48 20.98
C GLN A 798 0.54 1.50 19.94
N GLU A 799 -0.51 1.90 19.26
CA GLU A 799 -1.02 1.16 18.11
C GLU A 799 -0.36 1.69 16.83
N GLN A 800 0.33 0.81 16.11
CA GLN A 800 0.98 1.19 14.86
C GLN A 800 0.00 1.28 13.68
N TRP A 801 -1.01 0.40 13.68
CA TRP A 801 -2.00 0.23 12.61
C TRP A 801 -3.30 -0.31 13.21
N GLY A 802 -4.47 -0.04 12.64
CA GLY A 802 -5.75 -0.61 13.08
C GLY A 802 -6.67 0.34 13.86
N GLU A 803 -7.85 -0.18 14.21
CA GLU A 803 -8.90 0.55 14.95
C GLU A 803 -9.08 0.00 16.38
N SER A 804 -8.01 -0.50 17.00
CA SER A 804 -8.13 -1.07 18.34
C SER A 804 -8.35 0.03 19.36
N VAL A 805 -9.30 -0.20 20.27
CA VAL A 805 -9.64 0.80 21.28
C VAL A 805 -9.07 0.39 22.63
N GLN A 806 -8.27 1.26 23.22
CA GLN A 806 -7.72 1.02 24.56
C GLN A 806 -8.86 1.02 25.59
N LEU A 807 -8.91 -0.05 26.41
CA LEU A 807 -9.78 -0.15 27.59
C LEU A 807 -9.09 0.46 28.81
N PRO A 808 -9.83 0.75 29.90
CA PRO A 808 -9.21 1.12 31.17
C PRO A 808 -8.04 0.20 31.53
N ARG A 809 -6.88 0.76 31.87
CA ARG A 809 -5.65 0.00 32.15
C ARG A 809 -5.87 -0.96 33.33
N ALA A 810 -5.24 -2.13 33.28
CA ALA A 810 -5.19 -3.01 34.45
C ALA A 810 -4.29 -2.38 35.52
N LYS A 811 -4.61 -2.58 36.80
CA LYS A 811 -3.74 -2.16 37.89
C LYS A 811 -2.60 -3.16 38.01
N PHE A 812 -1.35 -2.74 37.81
CA PHE A 812 -0.15 -3.58 37.85
C PHE A 812 1.12 -2.70 37.87
N ILE A 813 2.18 -3.15 38.54
CA ILE A 813 3.50 -2.48 38.57
C ILE A 813 4.59 -3.46 38.11
N PRO A 814 5.39 -3.18 37.07
CA PRO A 814 6.40 -4.10 36.53
C PRO A 814 7.70 -4.16 37.37
N ASN A 815 7.61 -4.55 38.64
CA ASN A 815 8.75 -4.59 39.58
C ASN A 815 9.44 -5.96 39.70
N GLY A 816 9.13 -6.91 38.81
CA GLY A 816 9.66 -8.27 38.84
C GLY A 816 9.14 -9.16 39.97
N GLN A 817 8.13 -8.73 40.73
CA GLN A 817 7.44 -9.54 41.74
C GLN A 817 6.09 -10.05 41.23
N TRP A 818 5.62 -11.18 41.77
CA TRP A 818 4.28 -11.70 41.49
C TRP A 818 3.20 -10.76 42.01
N GLN A 819 2.25 -10.42 41.15
CA GLN A 819 1.04 -9.67 41.50
C GLN A 819 -0.17 -10.29 40.83
N ARG A 820 -1.23 -10.47 41.61
CA ARG A 820 -2.52 -10.96 41.13
C ARG A 820 -3.32 -9.82 40.50
N ILE A 821 -3.77 -10.03 39.27
CA ILE A 821 -4.56 -9.08 38.48
C ILE A 821 -5.98 -9.63 38.34
N VAL A 822 -6.96 -8.91 38.88
CA VAL A 822 -8.40 -9.18 38.70
C VAL A 822 -9.00 -8.04 37.89
N TYR A 823 -9.32 -8.32 36.62
CA TYR A 823 -9.80 -7.33 35.65
C TYR A 823 -11.25 -7.60 35.23
N ASN A 824 -12.18 -6.69 35.56
CA ASN A 824 -13.58 -6.77 35.14
C ASN A 824 -13.72 -6.29 33.69
N LEU A 825 -13.63 -7.24 32.76
CA LEU A 825 -13.70 -7.00 31.32
C LEU A 825 -15.09 -6.52 30.88
N ASN A 826 -16.15 -6.96 31.55
CA ASN A 826 -17.53 -6.58 31.21
C ASN A 826 -17.76 -5.08 31.39
N ASP A 827 -17.37 -4.54 32.55
CA ASP A 827 -17.56 -3.12 32.86
C ASP A 827 -16.63 -2.24 32.01
N ALA A 828 -15.40 -2.68 31.76
CA ALA A 828 -14.47 -2.02 30.87
C ALA A 828 -15.03 -1.91 29.44
N LEU A 829 -15.58 -3.00 28.90
CA LEU A 829 -16.21 -3.00 27.57
C LEU A 829 -17.47 -2.14 27.55
N LYS A 830 -18.36 -2.21 28.55
CA LYS A 830 -19.55 -1.35 28.61
C LYS A 830 -19.20 0.15 28.61
N ALA A 831 -18.13 0.52 29.33
CA ALA A 831 -17.69 1.90 29.42
C ALA A 831 -17.19 2.47 28.08
N VAL A 832 -16.56 1.65 27.25
CA VAL A 832 -15.90 2.08 26.01
C VAL A 832 -16.69 1.72 24.75
N ALA A 833 -17.27 0.52 24.69
CA ALA A 833 -18.03 -0.02 23.56
C ALA A 833 -19.54 0.25 23.65
N GLY A 834 -20.04 0.74 24.78
CA GLY A 834 -21.46 0.98 25.04
C GLY A 834 -22.19 -0.25 25.58
N ALA A 835 -23.46 -0.07 25.96
CA ALA A 835 -24.28 -1.16 26.49
C ALA A 835 -24.66 -2.17 25.40
N GLY A 836 -24.44 -3.46 25.66
CA GLY A 836 -24.85 -4.54 24.78
C GLY A 836 -24.16 -5.85 25.17
N PRO A 837 -24.57 -6.99 24.59
CA PRO A 837 -23.80 -8.21 24.75
C PRO A 837 -22.45 -8.07 24.03
N HIS A 838 -21.37 -8.42 24.73
CA HIS A 838 -20.03 -8.45 24.17
C HIS A 838 -19.54 -9.90 24.14
N TYR A 839 -19.37 -10.44 22.93
CA TYR A 839 -18.90 -11.81 22.75
C TYR A 839 -17.41 -11.81 22.42
N VAL A 840 -16.59 -12.30 23.35
CA VAL A 840 -15.15 -12.43 23.16
C VAL A 840 -14.85 -13.75 22.49
N VAL A 841 -14.11 -13.68 21.39
CA VAL A 841 -13.73 -14.85 20.58
C VAL A 841 -12.24 -15.12 20.61
N ASP A 842 -11.45 -14.19 21.14
CA ASP A 842 -10.01 -14.30 21.23
C ASP A 842 -9.42 -13.31 22.26
N ILE A 843 -8.44 -13.77 23.02
CA ILE A 843 -7.60 -12.98 23.94
C ILE A 843 -6.15 -13.36 23.68
N GLY A 844 -5.34 -12.40 23.23
CA GLY A 844 -3.90 -12.61 23.04
C GLY A 844 -3.08 -11.78 24.02
N PHE A 845 -1.96 -12.33 24.48
CA PHE A 845 -1.02 -11.72 25.41
C PHE A 845 0.31 -11.42 24.69
N GLY A 846 0.82 -10.20 24.83
CA GLY A 846 2.10 -9.81 24.24
C GLY A 846 2.26 -8.31 24.10
N ASP A 847 3.19 -7.91 23.24
CA ASP A 847 3.49 -6.51 22.97
C ASP A 847 2.40 -5.85 22.13
N SER A 848 1.79 -4.78 22.66
CA SER A 848 0.70 -4.04 22.00
C SER A 848 1.08 -3.47 20.64
N ARG A 849 2.37 -3.21 20.40
CA ARG A 849 2.91 -2.67 19.14
C ARG A 849 2.78 -3.69 17.99
N THR A 850 2.69 -4.99 18.33
CA THR A 850 2.69 -6.10 17.36
C THR A 850 1.30 -6.68 17.05
N PHE A 851 0.24 -6.22 17.73
CA PHE A 851 -1.10 -6.83 17.62
C PHE A 851 -1.82 -6.56 16.30
N SER A 852 -1.42 -5.52 15.57
CA SER A 852 -2.11 -5.10 14.34
C SER A 852 -1.20 -5.05 13.11
N SER A 853 0.11 -5.30 13.22
CA SER A 853 1.06 -5.20 12.08
C SER A 853 2.39 -5.93 12.28
N ASN A 854 3.11 -6.22 11.16
CA ASN A 854 4.46 -6.81 11.11
C ASN A 854 5.61 -5.85 11.43
N GLN A 855 5.34 -4.57 11.67
CA GLN A 855 6.34 -3.54 11.40
C GLN A 855 7.00 -2.94 12.63
N TYR A 856 6.78 -3.51 13.82
CA TYR A 856 7.53 -3.10 15.00
C TYR A 856 8.86 -3.88 15.08
N PHE A 857 9.98 -3.16 14.98
CA PHE A 857 11.33 -3.65 15.14
C PHE A 857 11.95 -3.01 16.37
N ASN A 858 12.21 -3.80 17.41
CA ASN A 858 13.05 -3.38 18.52
C ASN A 858 13.80 -4.60 19.07
N GLU A 859 15.08 -4.47 19.40
CA GLU A 859 15.90 -5.59 19.90
C GLU A 859 15.62 -5.91 21.39
N ASP A 860 14.55 -5.35 21.95
CA ASP A 860 14.15 -5.58 23.33
C ASP A 860 13.67 -7.03 23.52
N VAL A 861 14.33 -7.73 24.43
CA VAL A 861 14.06 -9.13 24.74
C VAL A 861 13.55 -9.19 26.16
N HIS A 862 12.24 -9.39 26.29
CA HIS A 862 11.58 -9.44 27.59
C HIS A 862 11.09 -10.85 27.91
N THR A 863 11.12 -11.22 29.19
CA THR A 863 10.44 -12.43 29.67
C THR A 863 9.36 -12.01 30.64
N HIS A 864 8.14 -12.40 30.35
CA HIS A 864 6.98 -12.20 31.22
C HIS A 864 6.53 -13.57 31.74
N VAL A 865 6.27 -13.68 33.03
CA VAL A 865 5.86 -14.96 33.64
C VAL A 865 4.43 -14.82 34.15
N LEU A 866 3.56 -15.74 33.76
CA LEU A 866 2.15 -15.77 34.13
C LEU A 866 1.81 -17.05 34.87
N ASP A 867 0.88 -16.96 35.81
CA ASP A 867 0.35 -18.12 36.51
C ASP A 867 -1.17 -17.99 36.72
N GLU A 868 -1.81 -19.12 37.00
CA GLU A 868 -3.24 -19.20 37.39
C GLU A 868 -4.21 -18.40 36.51
N PHE A 869 -4.05 -18.43 35.18
CA PHE A 869 -4.90 -17.65 34.28
C PHE A 869 -6.32 -18.21 34.21
N ARG A 870 -7.29 -17.39 34.62
CA ARG A 870 -8.70 -17.76 34.70
C ARG A 870 -9.61 -16.75 34.01
N ILE A 871 -10.62 -17.28 33.33
CA ILE A 871 -11.79 -16.51 32.86
C ILE A 871 -12.98 -16.96 33.72
N THR A 872 -13.51 -16.07 34.55
CA THR A 872 -14.48 -16.45 35.59
C THR A 872 -15.65 -15.48 35.71
N ARG A 873 -16.79 -16.00 36.17
CA ARG A 873 -18.00 -15.23 36.49
C ARG A 873 -17.83 -14.43 37.76
N ASP A 874 -17.23 -15.05 38.76
CA ASP A 874 -17.03 -14.50 40.10
C ASP A 874 -15.54 -14.49 40.39
N ALA A 875 -15.00 -13.33 40.77
CA ALA A 875 -13.62 -13.17 41.22
C ALA A 875 -13.61 -12.38 42.53
N ASP A 876 -12.79 -12.78 43.48
CA ASP A 876 -12.60 -12.01 44.72
C ASP A 876 -11.79 -10.75 44.41
N THR A 877 -12.45 -9.60 44.48
CA THR A 877 -11.84 -8.28 44.22
C THR A 877 -11.17 -7.69 45.46
N ALA A 878 -11.38 -8.26 46.65
CA ALA A 878 -10.83 -7.76 47.91
C ALA A 878 -9.34 -8.11 48.09
N ASP A 879 -8.84 -9.11 47.38
CA ASP A 879 -7.46 -9.61 47.46
C ASP A 879 -6.57 -9.10 46.31
N ASN A 880 -7.02 -8.05 45.61
CA ASN A 880 -6.21 -7.37 44.59
C ASN A 880 -5.05 -6.62 45.27
N THR A 881 -3.84 -7.15 45.17
CA THR A 881 -2.64 -6.61 45.83
C THR A 881 -2.00 -5.42 45.09
N THR A 882 -2.59 -5.00 43.97
CA THR A 882 -2.01 -3.99 43.08
C THR A 882 -2.32 -2.56 43.53
N LYS A 883 -1.28 -1.71 43.56
CA LYS A 883 -1.41 -0.26 43.71
C LYS A 883 -1.48 0.39 42.33
N ASP A 884 -2.05 1.59 42.26
CA ASP A 884 -1.99 2.38 41.02
C ASP A 884 -0.53 2.60 40.62
N ASP A 885 -0.21 2.33 39.35
CA ASP A 885 1.09 2.50 38.73
C ASP A 885 1.52 3.98 38.81
N PRO A 886 2.56 4.35 39.60
CA PRO A 886 3.09 5.71 39.61
C PRO A 886 3.86 6.06 38.34
N ASP A 887 4.16 5.09 37.45
CA ASP A 887 4.93 5.29 36.21
C ASP A 887 4.06 5.75 35.03
N ALA A 888 2.96 6.45 35.32
CA ALA A 888 2.22 7.25 34.35
C ALA A 888 3.08 8.35 33.68
N GLU A 889 4.30 8.59 34.15
CA GLU A 889 5.30 9.43 33.49
C GLU A 889 6.71 8.87 33.66
N LEU A 890 7.25 8.15 32.66
CA LEU A 890 8.70 8.11 32.42
C LEU A 890 9.17 9.50 31.96
N SER A 891 9.13 10.46 32.87
CA SER A 891 9.79 11.75 32.81
C SER A 891 11.01 11.70 33.74
N ALA A 892 11.96 10.81 33.45
CA ALA A 892 13.30 10.95 34.04
C ALA A 892 13.78 12.40 33.80
N GLY A 893 14.04 13.11 34.89
CA GLY A 893 14.20 14.56 34.87
C GLY A 893 15.39 15.02 34.04
N ALA A 894 15.25 16.20 33.44
CA ALA A 894 16.36 16.91 32.82
C ALA A 894 17.44 17.24 33.87
N ASP A 895 18.57 16.52 33.84
CA ASP A 895 19.73 16.75 34.71
C ASP A 895 21.02 16.87 33.89
N PRO A 896 21.68 18.06 33.86
CA PRO A 896 22.91 18.28 33.10
C PRO A 896 24.14 17.55 33.71
N THR A 897 24.03 16.99 34.91
CA THR A 897 25.11 16.28 35.60
C THR A 897 24.92 14.76 35.62
N SER A 898 23.82 14.25 35.07
CA SER A 898 23.52 12.82 35.02
C SER A 898 24.58 12.03 34.23
N ALA A 899 24.87 10.81 34.67
CA ALA A 899 25.71 9.88 33.93
C ALA A 899 25.07 9.48 32.57
N ASN A 900 23.74 9.56 32.48
CA ASN A 900 23.00 9.22 31.27
C ASN A 900 23.03 10.39 30.25
N PRO A 901 23.58 10.20 29.03
CA PRO A 901 23.60 11.24 28.00
C PRO A 901 22.21 11.70 27.55
N GLU A 902 21.16 10.88 27.73
CA GLU A 902 19.78 11.27 27.42
C GLU A 902 19.26 12.35 28.36
N ASP A 903 19.54 12.25 29.66
CA ASP A 903 19.14 13.26 30.66
C ASP A 903 19.86 14.58 30.42
N ARG A 904 21.16 14.52 30.09
CA ARG A 904 21.95 15.71 29.74
C ARG A 904 21.45 16.36 28.46
N SER A 905 21.05 15.55 27.46
CA SER A 905 20.46 16.06 26.21
C SER A 905 19.11 16.73 26.46
N ARG A 906 18.25 16.15 27.31
CA ARG A 906 16.98 16.77 27.75
C ARG A 906 17.21 18.07 28.52
N ALA A 907 18.22 18.13 29.39
CA ALA A 907 18.60 19.36 30.08
C ALA A 907 19.02 20.47 29.11
N ALA A 908 19.80 20.14 28.08
CA ALA A 908 20.16 21.10 27.04
C ALA A 908 18.94 21.50 26.17
N ALA A 909 18.06 20.54 25.83
CA ALA A 909 16.84 20.81 25.08
C ALA A 909 15.88 21.74 25.84
N ALA A 910 15.78 21.60 27.16
CA ALA A 910 14.94 22.42 28.03
C ALA A 910 15.50 23.83 28.28
N LEU A 911 16.77 24.12 27.94
CA LEU A 911 17.35 25.44 28.17
C LEU A 911 16.63 26.50 27.31
N GLY A 912 16.17 27.56 27.98
CA GLY A 912 15.46 28.68 27.38
C GLY A 912 16.02 30.04 27.82
N PRO A 913 15.55 31.14 27.24
CA PRO A 913 16.03 32.49 27.56
C PRO A 913 15.86 32.88 29.04
N GLU A 914 14.88 32.29 29.73
CA GLU A 914 14.55 32.55 31.14
C GLU A 914 15.28 31.61 32.12
N SER A 915 16.18 30.74 31.64
CA SER A 915 16.95 29.83 32.49
C SER A 915 17.92 30.60 33.41
N SER A 916 18.17 30.06 34.61
CA SER A 916 19.06 30.69 35.59
C SER A 916 20.52 30.70 35.12
N ALA A 917 21.33 31.60 35.67
CA ALA A 917 22.76 31.67 35.35
C ALA A 917 23.48 30.34 35.66
N GLU A 918 23.07 29.64 36.72
CA GLU A 918 23.58 28.32 37.09
C GLU A 918 23.19 27.26 36.06
N GLN A 919 21.95 27.27 35.58
CA GLN A 919 21.50 26.37 34.52
C GLN A 919 22.26 26.62 33.21
N ILE A 920 22.45 27.89 32.82
CA ILE A 920 23.24 28.28 31.65
C ILE A 920 24.70 27.81 31.80
N ALA A 921 25.32 28.02 32.97
CA ALA A 921 26.69 27.58 33.24
C ALA A 921 26.83 26.05 33.20
N ALA A 922 25.85 25.31 33.73
CA ALA A 922 25.83 23.86 33.68
C ALA A 922 25.73 23.35 32.24
N ILE A 923 24.82 23.90 31.42
CA ILE A 923 24.68 23.52 30.01
C ILE A 923 25.91 23.96 29.18
N ARG A 924 26.53 25.10 29.49
CA ARG A 924 27.78 25.53 28.84
C ARG A 924 28.90 24.50 28.99
N ALA A 925 29.03 23.85 30.14
CA ALA A 925 30.04 22.81 30.35
C ALA A 925 29.88 21.63 29.36
N LEU A 926 28.64 21.35 28.95
CA LEU A 926 28.30 20.26 28.03
C LEU A 926 28.73 20.50 26.57
N ILE A 927 29.24 21.69 26.22
CA ILE A 927 29.83 21.93 24.88
C ILE A 927 31.00 20.96 24.62
N ARG A 928 31.66 20.51 25.69
CA ARG A 928 32.79 19.56 25.65
C ARG A 928 32.40 18.15 26.10
N ASP A 929 31.11 17.85 26.18
CA ASP A 929 30.64 16.52 26.56
C ASP A 929 31.22 15.46 25.61
N GLU A 930 31.47 14.25 26.11
CA GLU A 930 31.98 13.14 25.30
C GLU A 930 30.94 12.67 24.26
N HIS A 931 29.65 12.80 24.58
CA HIS A 931 28.56 12.30 23.76
C HIS A 931 28.13 13.31 22.68
N PRO A 932 28.19 12.96 21.38
CA PRO A 932 27.87 13.89 20.28
C PRO A 932 26.43 14.44 20.30
N GLN A 933 25.47 13.67 20.81
CA GLN A 933 24.07 14.12 20.93
C GLN A 933 23.92 15.20 22.01
N VAL A 934 24.68 15.11 23.10
CA VAL A 934 24.67 16.14 24.14
C VAL A 934 25.25 17.43 23.55
N ARG A 935 26.41 17.36 22.89
CA ARG A 935 27.01 18.53 22.22
C ARG A 935 26.09 19.18 21.19
N LEU A 936 25.38 18.38 20.39
CA LEU A 936 24.37 18.85 19.43
C LEU A 936 23.27 19.66 20.13
N ASN A 937 22.66 19.10 21.17
CA ASN A 937 21.57 19.75 21.90
C ASN A 937 22.06 20.99 22.66
N THR A 938 23.28 20.96 23.20
CA THR A 938 23.93 22.11 23.82
C THR A 938 24.18 23.23 22.81
N ALA A 939 24.72 22.91 21.63
CA ALA A 939 24.89 23.91 20.56
C ALA A 939 23.54 24.48 20.11
N ALA A 940 22.52 23.63 19.96
CA ALA A 940 21.16 24.07 19.65
C ALA A 940 20.56 24.98 20.72
N ALA A 941 20.87 24.73 22.00
CA ALA A 941 20.49 25.61 23.11
C ALA A 941 21.12 27.00 22.98
N PHE A 942 22.41 27.08 22.69
CA PHE A 942 23.11 28.36 22.49
C PHE A 942 22.83 29.01 21.13
N ALA A 943 22.07 28.37 20.24
CA ALA A 943 21.48 29.00 19.06
C ALA A 943 20.20 29.79 19.37
N ARG A 944 19.68 29.70 20.60
CA ARG A 944 18.50 30.43 21.09
C ARG A 944 18.71 31.15 22.43
N VAL A 945 19.72 30.74 23.22
CA VAL A 945 20.10 31.37 24.50
C VAL A 945 21.44 32.11 24.36
N LYS A 946 21.52 33.32 24.92
CA LYS A 946 22.74 34.14 24.90
C LYS A 946 23.66 33.77 26.05
N ASP A 947 24.92 33.49 25.73
CA ASP A 947 26.00 33.30 26.69
C ASP A 947 27.35 33.64 26.03
N PRO A 948 27.88 34.85 26.24
CA PRO A 948 29.19 35.25 25.72
C PRO A 948 30.33 34.30 26.11
N GLU A 949 30.25 33.65 27.27
CA GLU A 949 31.29 32.73 27.75
C GLU A 949 31.25 31.38 27.02
N ALA A 950 30.17 31.05 26.33
CA ALA A 950 30.08 29.88 25.47
C ALA A 950 30.87 30.05 24.16
N VAL A 951 31.13 31.29 23.70
CA VAL A 951 31.72 31.56 22.36
C VAL A 951 33.09 30.92 22.15
N PRO A 952 34.08 31.03 23.06
CA PRO A 952 35.38 30.38 22.87
C PRO A 952 35.26 28.85 22.81
N LEU A 953 34.30 28.28 23.54
CA LEU A 953 34.05 26.84 23.58
C LEU A 953 33.42 26.36 22.28
N LEU A 954 32.36 27.04 21.82
CA LEU A 954 31.71 26.80 20.54
C LEU A 954 32.70 26.98 19.38
N ALA A 955 33.55 28.00 19.43
CA ALA A 955 34.53 28.29 18.40
C ALA A 955 35.62 27.20 18.30
N ALA A 956 36.05 26.64 19.42
CA ALA A 956 36.97 25.51 19.44
C ALA A 956 36.30 24.25 18.88
N ALA A 957 35.08 23.95 19.33
CA ALA A 957 34.35 22.75 18.94
C ALA A 957 33.93 22.77 17.45
N ALA A 958 33.48 23.92 16.92
CA ALA A 958 33.09 24.07 15.51
C ALA A 958 34.23 23.78 14.53
N ARG A 959 35.48 24.00 14.93
CA ARG A 959 36.67 23.69 14.12
C ARG A 959 36.98 22.20 14.07
N ILE A 960 36.44 21.41 14.99
CA ILE A 960 36.63 19.96 15.07
C ILE A 960 35.47 19.27 14.37
N GLU A 961 34.23 19.68 14.64
CA GLU A 961 33.00 18.99 14.20
C GLU A 961 32.46 19.47 12.85
N ARG A 962 33.33 19.68 11.86
CA ARG A 962 32.97 20.38 10.61
C ARG A 962 32.01 19.60 9.69
N GLN A 963 31.90 18.29 9.89
CA GLN A 963 31.27 17.30 9.01
C GLN A 963 29.90 16.81 9.50
N SER A 964 29.34 17.44 10.53
CA SER A 964 28.14 16.93 11.20
C SER A 964 27.16 18.04 11.58
N TYR A 965 25.93 17.65 11.93
CA TYR A 965 24.94 18.60 12.45
C TYR A 965 25.41 19.33 13.70
N GLN A 966 26.29 18.74 14.52
CA GLN A 966 26.89 19.45 15.64
C GLN A 966 27.59 20.73 15.16
N GLY A 967 28.45 20.64 14.14
CA GLY A 967 29.13 21.80 13.58
C GLY A 967 28.16 22.84 13.00
N VAL A 968 27.09 22.40 12.32
CA VAL A 968 26.03 23.30 11.81
C VAL A 968 25.40 24.08 12.97
N TYR A 969 24.99 23.40 14.04
CA TYR A 969 24.40 24.07 15.21
C TYR A 969 25.41 24.91 15.99
N MET A 970 26.69 24.54 16.01
CA MET A 970 27.74 25.39 16.58
C MET A 970 27.91 26.68 15.79
N VAL A 971 27.86 26.62 14.45
CA VAL A 971 27.89 27.82 13.61
C VAL A 971 26.65 28.68 13.85
N ARG A 972 25.45 28.08 13.91
CA ARG A 972 24.21 28.81 14.25
C ARG A 972 24.28 29.45 15.63
N ALA A 973 24.86 28.76 16.61
CA ALA A 973 25.10 29.32 17.93
C ALA A 973 26.08 30.48 17.87
N LEU A 974 27.21 30.35 17.19
CA LEU A 974 28.20 31.42 17.01
C LEU A 974 27.59 32.66 16.33
N GLU A 975 26.82 32.47 15.25
CA GLU A 975 26.05 33.51 14.58
C GLU A 975 25.08 34.17 15.55
N TYR A 976 24.28 33.37 16.27
CA TYR A 976 23.33 33.89 17.25
C TYR A 976 24.05 34.69 18.34
N GLN A 977 25.19 34.24 18.87
CA GLN A 977 25.95 34.99 19.88
C GLN A 977 26.46 36.34 19.35
N ASN A 978 26.82 36.41 18.06
CA ASN A 978 27.22 37.64 17.36
C ASN A 978 28.39 38.40 18.03
N LEU A 979 29.46 37.68 18.39
CA LEU A 979 30.69 38.27 18.95
C LEU A 979 31.83 38.30 17.91
N PRO A 980 32.85 39.16 18.07
CA PRO A 980 33.99 39.22 17.13
C PRO A 980 34.68 37.87 16.91
N GLU A 981 34.83 37.06 17.97
CA GLU A 981 35.42 35.72 17.87
C GLU A 981 34.53 34.74 17.08
N SER A 982 33.20 34.87 17.18
CA SER A 982 32.25 34.09 16.36
C SER A 982 32.52 34.30 14.87
N TRP A 983 32.57 35.57 14.45
CA TRP A 983 32.81 35.93 13.05
C TRP A 983 34.19 35.50 12.57
N LYS A 984 35.24 35.72 13.37
CA LYS A 984 36.60 35.25 13.06
C LYS A 984 36.65 33.74 12.88
N THR A 985 35.85 33.00 13.65
CA THR A 985 35.78 31.54 13.54
C THR A 985 35.07 31.11 12.26
N MET A 986 33.94 31.72 11.92
CA MET A 986 33.24 31.45 10.66
C MET A 986 34.11 31.76 9.43
N GLU A 987 34.81 32.91 9.41
CA GLU A 987 35.76 33.26 8.35
C GLU A 987 36.89 32.22 8.22
N ALA A 988 37.42 31.75 9.35
CA ALA A 988 38.45 30.73 9.37
C ALA A 988 37.92 29.39 8.84
N LEU A 989 36.70 28.99 9.19
CA LEU A 989 36.05 27.77 8.67
C LEU A 989 35.94 27.83 7.15
N VAL A 990 35.40 28.93 6.61
CA VAL A 990 35.22 29.11 5.16
C VAL A 990 36.56 29.12 4.42
N ARG A 991 37.57 29.86 4.91
CA ARG A 991 38.90 29.91 4.26
C ARG A 991 39.68 28.60 4.30
N GLN A 992 39.48 27.81 5.35
CA GLN A 992 40.18 26.54 5.55
C GLN A 992 39.40 25.33 5.01
N GLY A 993 38.14 25.53 4.60
CA GLY A 993 37.29 24.48 4.06
C GLY A 993 37.92 23.87 2.81
N ARG A 994 38.27 22.59 2.89
CA ARG A 994 38.86 21.82 1.77
C ARG A 994 38.19 20.45 1.59
N ALA A 995 37.17 20.13 2.39
CA ALA A 995 36.42 18.87 2.37
C ALA A 995 34.91 19.11 2.57
N GLU A 996 34.12 18.04 2.58
CA GLU A 996 32.63 17.95 2.56
C GLU A 996 31.91 18.56 3.80
N GLU A 997 32.25 19.78 4.20
CA GLU A 997 31.94 20.30 5.53
C GLU A 997 30.59 21.05 5.57
N MET A 998 29.51 20.40 6.03
CA MET A 998 28.20 21.03 6.23
C MET A 998 28.26 22.33 7.04
N ALA A 999 29.12 22.36 8.07
CA ALA A 999 29.32 23.56 8.89
C ALA A 999 29.91 24.73 8.09
N VAL A 1000 30.69 24.46 7.05
CA VAL A 1000 31.27 25.51 6.18
C VAL A 1000 30.19 26.15 5.29
N GLY A 1001 29.26 25.35 4.75
CA GLY A 1001 28.10 25.86 4.02
C GLY A 1001 27.24 26.77 4.91
N GLU A 1002 26.93 26.34 6.13
CA GLU A 1002 26.19 27.17 7.09
C GLU A 1002 26.98 28.44 7.48
N ALA A 1003 28.31 28.35 7.65
CA ALA A 1003 29.14 29.51 7.96
C ALA A 1003 29.15 30.54 6.83
N ALA A 1004 29.21 30.09 5.57
CA ALA A 1004 29.08 30.97 4.41
C ALA A 1004 27.71 31.65 4.35
N MET A 1005 26.64 30.91 4.62
CA MET A 1005 25.28 31.46 4.67
C MET A 1005 25.12 32.48 5.81
N ALA A 1006 25.66 32.21 7.00
CA ALA A 1006 25.70 33.16 8.12
C ALA A 1006 26.51 34.41 7.78
N MET A 1007 27.66 34.24 7.13
CA MET A 1007 28.47 35.35 6.63
C MET A 1007 27.72 36.22 5.62
N ALA A 1008 26.92 35.62 4.73
CA ALA A 1008 26.10 36.34 3.77
C ALA A 1008 24.92 37.09 4.41
N ARG A 1009 24.25 36.48 5.41
CA ARG A 1009 23.15 37.11 6.17
C ARG A 1009 23.57 38.40 6.88
N SER A 1010 24.86 38.57 7.19
CA SER A 1010 25.37 39.84 7.74
C SER A 1010 25.33 41.02 6.76
N GLY A 1011 25.16 40.75 5.46
CA GLY A 1011 25.16 41.77 4.41
C GLY A 1011 26.52 42.41 4.10
N ASP A 1012 27.63 41.87 4.64
CA ASP A 1012 28.96 42.46 4.42
C ASP A 1012 29.57 41.94 3.12
N ALA A 1013 29.46 42.74 2.06
CA ALA A 1013 29.99 42.44 0.73
C ALA A 1013 31.50 42.12 0.72
N LYS A 1014 32.27 42.57 1.72
CA LYS A 1014 33.71 42.28 1.84
C LYS A 1014 34.02 40.82 2.13
N ARG A 1015 33.01 40.04 2.51
CA ARG A 1015 33.12 38.60 2.78
C ARG A 1015 33.02 37.75 1.51
N ALA A 1016 32.61 38.32 0.38
CA ALA A 1016 32.47 37.59 -0.88
C ALA A 1016 33.75 36.86 -1.34
N PRO A 1017 34.97 37.44 -1.23
CA PRO A 1017 36.20 36.72 -1.58
C PRO A 1017 36.42 35.47 -0.73
N ASP A 1018 36.13 35.53 0.57
CA ASP A 1018 36.28 34.38 1.46
C ASP A 1018 35.28 33.28 1.07
N ILE A 1019 34.02 33.63 0.84
CA ILE A 1019 32.97 32.68 0.43
C ILE A 1019 33.27 32.07 -0.94
N SER A 1020 33.89 32.83 -1.87
CA SER A 1020 34.20 32.35 -3.23
C SER A 1020 35.15 31.14 -3.26
N VAL A 1021 35.91 30.91 -2.18
CA VAL A 1021 36.76 29.72 -2.01
C VAL A 1021 35.94 28.43 -2.09
N LEU A 1022 34.66 28.48 -1.72
CA LEU A 1022 33.76 27.32 -1.79
C LEU A 1022 33.55 26.80 -3.21
N LEU A 1023 33.87 27.55 -4.27
CA LEU A 1023 33.92 27.00 -5.63
C LEU A 1023 34.84 25.76 -5.74
N THR A 1024 35.85 25.66 -4.87
CA THR A 1024 36.81 24.55 -4.86
C THR A 1024 36.42 23.41 -3.91
N ALA A 1025 35.27 23.50 -3.23
CA ALA A 1025 34.81 22.48 -2.31
C ALA A 1025 34.50 21.17 -3.05
N LYS A 1026 34.80 20.02 -2.42
CA LYS A 1026 34.52 18.69 -2.99
C LYS A 1026 33.03 18.41 -3.13
N SER A 1027 32.25 18.73 -2.10
CA SER A 1027 30.81 18.53 -2.08
C SER A 1027 30.10 19.56 -2.96
N TRP A 1028 29.17 19.10 -3.79
CA TRP A 1028 28.39 20.01 -4.64
C TRP A 1028 27.41 20.85 -3.81
N GLN A 1029 26.93 20.36 -2.66
CA GLN A 1029 26.11 21.15 -1.74
C GLN A 1029 26.90 22.34 -1.18
N ALA A 1030 28.17 22.15 -0.80
CA ALA A 1030 29.02 23.24 -0.33
C ALA A 1030 29.27 24.30 -1.42
N ARG A 1031 29.50 23.86 -2.67
CA ARG A 1031 29.62 24.80 -3.82
C ARG A 1031 28.32 25.56 -4.06
N ARG A 1032 27.18 24.86 -4.01
CA ARG A 1032 25.84 25.44 -4.13
C ARG A 1032 25.58 26.48 -3.03
N ASP A 1033 25.91 26.15 -1.79
CA ASP A 1033 25.70 27.06 -0.65
C ASP A 1033 26.64 28.27 -0.73
N GLY A 1034 27.86 28.10 -1.24
CA GLY A 1034 28.75 29.20 -1.62
C GLY A 1034 28.13 30.14 -2.68
N ALA A 1035 27.56 29.58 -3.76
CA ALA A 1035 26.86 30.36 -4.77
C ALA A 1035 25.63 31.08 -4.19
N LYS A 1036 24.80 30.39 -3.39
CA LYS A 1036 23.65 31.00 -2.70
C LYS A 1036 24.09 32.16 -1.80
N ALA A 1037 25.11 31.95 -0.98
CA ALA A 1037 25.64 32.94 -0.05
C ALA A 1037 26.16 34.19 -0.77
N ILE A 1038 26.92 34.02 -1.86
CA ILE A 1038 27.39 35.18 -2.66
C ILE A 1038 26.22 35.91 -3.32
N GLY A 1039 25.22 35.20 -3.84
CA GLY A 1039 24.03 35.81 -4.45
C GLY A 1039 23.21 36.67 -3.47
N MET A 1040 23.23 36.34 -2.18
CA MET A 1040 22.58 37.14 -1.13
C MET A 1040 23.33 38.43 -0.78
N LEU A 1041 24.64 38.51 -1.07
CA LEU A 1041 25.44 39.68 -0.71
C LEU A 1041 25.14 40.88 -1.63
N PRO A 1042 25.02 42.09 -1.07
CA PRO A 1042 24.76 43.29 -1.87
C PRO A 1042 26.00 43.76 -2.63
N GLY A 1043 25.78 44.44 -3.75
CA GLY A 1043 26.83 45.12 -4.52
C GLY A 1043 27.29 44.39 -5.77
N THR A 1044 28.07 45.09 -6.59
CA THR A 1044 28.48 44.61 -7.92
C THR A 1044 29.59 43.56 -7.87
N ILE A 1045 30.51 43.67 -6.90
CA ILE A 1045 31.64 42.73 -6.77
C ILE A 1045 31.16 41.32 -6.41
N PRO A 1046 30.34 41.09 -5.37
CA PRO A 1046 29.80 39.75 -5.10
C PRO A 1046 29.06 39.17 -6.31
N GLN A 1047 28.26 39.98 -7.00
CA GLN A 1047 27.53 39.57 -8.19
C GLN A 1047 28.44 39.17 -9.37
N GLN A 1048 29.59 39.83 -9.54
CA GLN A 1048 30.60 39.40 -10.50
C GLN A 1048 31.29 38.10 -10.08
N MET A 1049 31.58 37.92 -8.78
CA MET A 1049 32.18 36.69 -8.24
C MET A 1049 31.22 35.50 -8.33
N LEU A 1050 29.91 35.73 -8.19
CA LEU A 1050 28.89 34.69 -8.36
C LEU A 1050 29.00 34.01 -9.74
N MET A 1051 29.33 34.77 -10.78
CA MET A 1051 29.46 34.24 -12.15
C MET A 1051 30.59 33.22 -12.30
N MET A 1052 31.55 33.15 -11.36
CA MET A 1052 32.59 32.12 -11.36
C MET A 1052 32.01 30.71 -11.18
N PHE A 1053 30.86 30.58 -10.52
CA PHE A 1053 30.18 29.30 -10.29
C PHE A 1053 29.42 28.80 -11.53
N LEU A 1054 29.39 29.54 -12.64
CA LEU A 1054 28.79 29.05 -13.89
C LEU A 1054 29.63 27.98 -14.59
N ILE A 1055 30.91 27.83 -14.21
CA ILE A 1055 31.78 26.75 -14.72
C ILE A 1055 31.42 25.39 -14.11
N GLU A 1056 30.60 25.38 -13.06
CA GLU A 1056 30.29 24.18 -12.30
C GLU A 1056 29.56 23.16 -13.15
N VAL A 1057 29.97 21.90 -13.04
CA VAL A 1057 29.34 20.77 -13.74
C VAL A 1057 27.96 20.47 -13.17
N ASP A 1058 27.76 20.75 -11.88
CA ASP A 1058 26.53 20.44 -11.18
C ASP A 1058 25.45 21.50 -11.45
N PRO A 1059 24.30 21.12 -12.05
CA PRO A 1059 23.24 22.07 -12.38
C PRO A 1059 22.66 22.74 -11.14
N MET A 1060 22.72 22.14 -9.96
CA MET A 1060 22.17 22.76 -8.74
C MET A 1060 22.98 23.96 -8.28
N VAL A 1061 24.27 23.97 -8.57
CA VAL A 1061 25.12 25.14 -8.31
C VAL A 1061 24.79 26.25 -9.32
N ARG A 1062 24.58 25.89 -10.60
CA ARG A 1062 24.17 26.87 -11.64
C ARG A 1062 22.77 27.44 -11.40
N ILE A 1063 21.81 26.65 -10.90
CA ILE A 1063 20.50 27.15 -10.46
C ILE A 1063 20.66 28.14 -9.29
N ALA A 1064 21.54 27.86 -8.33
CA ALA A 1064 21.82 28.79 -7.24
C ALA A 1064 22.37 30.13 -7.75
N VAL A 1065 23.24 30.10 -8.77
CA VAL A 1065 23.71 31.30 -9.47
C VAL A 1065 22.55 32.07 -10.09
N ALA A 1066 21.70 31.40 -10.89
CA ALA A 1066 20.58 32.03 -11.57
C ALA A 1066 19.58 32.69 -10.60
N ARG A 1067 19.26 32.02 -9.49
CA ARG A 1067 18.37 32.54 -8.45
C ARG A 1067 18.95 33.74 -7.69
N GLY A 1068 20.27 33.76 -7.48
CA GLY A 1068 20.99 34.83 -6.78
C GLY A 1068 21.45 35.99 -7.68
N ALA A 1069 21.22 35.91 -8.99
CA ALA A 1069 21.72 36.87 -9.96
C ALA A 1069 20.97 38.20 -9.90
N ASN A 1070 21.72 39.29 -9.70
CA ASN A 1070 21.25 40.64 -9.99
C ASN A 1070 21.55 40.99 -11.45
N VAL A 1071 20.57 40.76 -12.30
CA VAL A 1071 20.66 40.95 -13.76
C VAL A 1071 20.80 42.40 -14.20
N ASP A 1072 20.65 43.38 -13.31
CA ASP A 1072 20.90 44.80 -13.62
C ASP A 1072 22.41 45.13 -13.60
N VAL A 1073 23.24 44.24 -13.08
CA VAL A 1073 24.69 44.28 -13.28
C VAL A 1073 24.99 43.74 -14.69
N ASP A 1074 25.39 44.60 -15.63
CA ASP A 1074 25.47 44.25 -17.07
C ASP A 1074 26.23 42.94 -17.40
N PRO A 1075 27.42 42.65 -16.84
CA PRO A 1075 28.08 41.36 -17.03
C PRO A 1075 27.25 40.15 -16.58
N VAL A 1076 26.50 40.30 -15.48
CA VAL A 1076 25.62 39.24 -14.93
C VAL A 1076 24.42 39.06 -15.85
N GLY A 1077 23.75 40.15 -16.24
CA GLY A 1077 22.63 40.10 -17.19
C GLY A 1077 23.01 39.40 -18.50
N LYS A 1078 24.18 39.70 -19.07
CA LYS A 1078 24.70 39.03 -20.29
C LYS A 1078 24.97 37.54 -20.08
N ARG A 1079 25.41 37.13 -18.89
CA ARG A 1079 25.63 35.72 -18.56
C ARG A 1079 24.32 34.96 -18.44
N MET A 1080 23.30 35.54 -17.80
CA MET A 1080 21.97 34.92 -17.71
C MET A 1080 21.29 34.85 -19.09
N GLU A 1081 21.44 35.88 -19.93
CA GLU A 1081 20.98 35.83 -21.33
C GLU A 1081 21.64 34.69 -22.10
N TRP A 1082 22.95 34.50 -21.96
CA TRP A 1082 23.64 33.38 -22.60
C TRP A 1082 23.18 32.03 -22.03
N GLY A 1083 23.09 31.88 -20.71
CA GLY A 1083 22.69 30.63 -20.05
C GLY A 1083 21.28 30.20 -20.41
N SER A 1084 20.33 31.15 -20.50
CA SER A 1084 18.92 30.90 -20.80
C SER A 1084 18.67 30.13 -22.11
N VAL A 1085 19.61 30.17 -23.06
CA VAL A 1085 19.50 29.46 -24.36
C VAL A 1085 20.60 28.42 -24.59
N ASN A 1086 21.65 28.39 -23.77
CA ASN A 1086 22.82 27.52 -24.01
C ASN A 1086 23.08 26.48 -22.91
N ASP A 1087 22.47 26.58 -21.71
CA ASP A 1087 22.67 25.55 -20.69
C ASP A 1087 22.02 24.22 -21.10
N LEU A 1088 22.65 23.09 -20.74
CA LEU A 1088 22.15 21.75 -21.05
C LEU A 1088 20.93 21.36 -20.19
N SER A 1089 20.80 21.97 -19.01
CA SER A 1089 19.68 21.75 -18.11
C SER A 1089 18.56 22.74 -18.42
N ASN A 1090 17.39 22.24 -18.82
CA ASN A 1090 16.19 23.04 -19.05
C ASN A 1090 15.79 23.80 -17.77
N VAL A 1091 16.03 23.21 -16.59
CA VAL A 1091 15.72 23.86 -15.31
C VAL A 1091 16.68 25.04 -15.05
N VAL A 1092 17.97 24.93 -15.37
CA VAL A 1092 18.90 26.08 -15.30
C VAL A 1092 18.45 27.17 -16.27
N ARG A 1093 18.14 26.82 -17.52
CA ARG A 1093 17.60 27.76 -18.52
C ARG A 1093 16.36 28.48 -18.03
N ALA A 1094 15.44 27.77 -17.38
CA ALA A 1094 14.23 28.34 -16.81
C ALA A 1094 14.53 29.38 -15.72
N TYR A 1095 15.46 29.08 -14.80
CA TYR A 1095 15.86 30.03 -13.77
C TYR A 1095 16.66 31.21 -14.33
N ASP A 1096 17.46 31.01 -15.38
CA ASP A 1096 18.13 32.11 -16.08
C ASP A 1096 17.10 33.05 -16.72
N TYR A 1097 16.11 32.52 -17.47
CA TYR A 1097 15.00 33.31 -17.99
C TYR A 1097 14.23 34.04 -16.88
N ALA A 1098 13.90 33.32 -15.80
CA ALA A 1098 13.17 33.88 -14.66
C ALA A 1098 13.97 34.97 -13.92
N SER A 1099 15.30 34.90 -13.90
CA SER A 1099 16.13 35.97 -13.34
C SER A 1099 16.04 37.24 -14.19
N LEU A 1100 16.00 37.11 -15.52
CA LEU A 1100 15.92 38.23 -16.46
C LEU A 1100 14.58 38.98 -16.34
N THR A 1101 13.48 38.30 -16.01
CA THR A 1101 12.17 38.95 -15.80
C THR A 1101 12.18 39.91 -14.59
N LYS A 1102 13.14 39.76 -13.67
CA LYS A 1102 13.28 40.61 -12.48
C LYS A 1102 14.03 41.92 -12.77
N SER A 1103 14.64 42.09 -13.95
CA SER A 1103 15.45 43.26 -14.32
C SER A 1103 14.66 44.58 -14.29
N ALA A 1104 15.30 45.68 -13.87
CA ALA A 1104 14.72 47.01 -14.01
C ALA A 1104 14.63 47.46 -15.48
N ASP A 1105 15.53 47.00 -16.35
CA ASP A 1105 15.53 47.29 -17.79
C ASP A 1105 14.40 46.53 -18.52
N PRO A 1106 13.41 47.22 -19.11
CA PRO A 1106 12.34 46.58 -19.88
C PRO A 1106 12.85 45.69 -21.02
N VAL A 1107 13.95 46.04 -21.69
CA VAL A 1107 14.48 45.24 -22.81
C VAL A 1107 14.98 43.89 -22.33
N ARG A 1108 15.76 43.87 -21.25
CA ARG A 1108 16.22 42.65 -20.61
C ARG A 1108 15.06 41.83 -20.04
N ARG A 1109 14.07 42.50 -19.44
CA ARG A 1109 12.83 41.87 -18.97
C ARG A 1109 12.10 41.13 -20.10
N THR A 1110 11.97 41.76 -21.27
CA THR A 1110 11.34 41.14 -22.46
C THR A 1110 12.11 39.91 -22.94
N ARG A 1111 13.44 39.89 -22.83
CA ARG A 1111 14.24 38.68 -23.12
C ARG A 1111 13.92 37.56 -22.13
N GLY A 1112 13.73 37.86 -20.84
CA GLY A 1112 13.25 36.90 -19.85
C GLY A 1112 11.89 36.30 -20.22
N TYR A 1113 10.94 37.13 -20.66
CA TYR A 1113 9.61 36.66 -21.10
C TYR A 1113 9.64 35.83 -22.39
N ALA A 1114 10.75 35.82 -23.16
CA ALA A 1114 10.87 34.92 -24.30
C ALA A 1114 10.84 33.44 -23.87
N GLY A 1115 11.30 33.13 -22.66
CA GLY A 1115 11.24 31.79 -22.08
C GLY A 1115 9.81 31.25 -21.90
N LEU A 1116 8.80 32.12 -21.81
CA LEU A 1116 7.38 31.74 -21.80
C LEU A 1116 6.88 31.17 -23.14
N LYS A 1117 7.74 31.10 -24.15
CA LYS A 1117 7.46 30.49 -25.47
C LYS A 1117 8.37 29.31 -25.78
N GLU A 1118 9.17 28.87 -24.81
CA GLU A 1118 10.01 27.68 -24.98
C GLU A 1118 9.15 26.44 -25.22
N PRO A 1119 9.59 25.49 -26.06
CA PRO A 1119 8.84 24.26 -26.32
C PRO A 1119 8.69 23.41 -25.06
N ASP A 1120 9.67 23.46 -24.15
CA ASP A 1120 9.63 22.70 -22.89
C ASP A 1120 8.63 23.31 -21.90
N THR A 1121 7.69 22.48 -21.45
CA THR A 1121 6.61 22.88 -20.54
C THR A 1121 7.13 23.27 -19.15
N ASP A 1122 8.15 22.59 -18.64
CA ASP A 1122 8.70 22.90 -17.32
C ASP A 1122 9.42 24.25 -17.31
N ILE A 1123 10.07 24.63 -18.43
CA ILE A 1123 10.62 25.99 -18.57
C ILE A 1123 9.53 27.04 -18.42
N ARG A 1124 8.43 26.93 -19.19
CA ARG A 1124 7.33 27.90 -19.14
C ARG A 1124 6.67 27.94 -17.75
N ARG A 1125 6.44 26.77 -17.14
CA ARG A 1125 5.86 26.64 -15.80
C ARG A 1125 6.73 27.28 -14.73
N ILE A 1126 8.03 26.95 -14.67
CA ILE A 1126 8.96 27.48 -13.66
C ILE A 1126 9.07 29.00 -13.78
N ILE A 1127 9.14 29.55 -15.00
CA ILE A 1127 9.17 31.01 -15.19
C ILE A 1127 7.87 31.64 -14.68
N ALA A 1128 6.71 31.05 -14.95
CA ALA A 1128 5.44 31.55 -14.44
C ALA A 1128 5.39 31.54 -12.90
N GLU A 1129 5.82 30.45 -12.27
CA GLU A 1129 5.92 30.33 -10.80
C GLU A 1129 6.87 31.37 -10.19
N GLU A 1130 8.04 31.57 -10.80
CA GLU A 1130 9.04 32.55 -10.35
C GLU A 1130 8.56 34.00 -10.51
N ILE A 1131 7.84 34.29 -11.60
CA ILE A 1131 7.14 35.56 -11.78
C ILE A 1131 6.12 35.76 -10.64
N GLY A 1132 5.37 34.72 -10.27
CA GLY A 1132 4.44 34.75 -9.13
C GLY A 1132 5.11 34.99 -7.78
N ASN A 1133 6.40 34.67 -7.64
CA ASN A 1133 7.21 34.98 -6.45
C ASN A 1133 7.75 36.42 -6.46
N ASP A 1134 7.77 37.09 -7.62
CA ASP A 1134 8.08 38.50 -7.79
C ASP A 1134 6.82 39.29 -8.18
N SER A 1135 5.83 39.38 -7.29
CA SER A 1135 4.49 39.95 -7.56
C SER A 1135 4.46 41.44 -7.94
N LYS A 1136 4.92 41.79 -9.15
CA LYS A 1136 4.92 43.14 -9.72
C LYS A 1136 3.92 43.28 -10.85
N GLU A 1137 3.32 44.46 -10.97
CA GLU A 1137 2.25 44.74 -11.94
C GLU A 1137 2.65 44.48 -13.40
N HIS A 1138 3.91 44.73 -13.78
CA HIS A 1138 4.37 44.51 -15.16
C HIS A 1138 4.40 43.03 -15.60
N HIS A 1139 4.25 42.08 -14.66
CA HIS A 1139 4.17 40.65 -14.97
C HIS A 1139 2.77 40.18 -15.36
N VAL A 1140 1.75 40.99 -15.12
CA VAL A 1140 0.34 40.62 -15.35
C VAL A 1140 0.10 40.21 -16.80
N GLN A 1141 0.48 41.05 -17.76
CA GLN A 1141 0.24 40.78 -19.19
C GLN A 1141 0.95 39.51 -19.70
N PRO A 1142 2.24 39.28 -19.37
CA PRO A 1142 2.89 37.99 -19.65
C PRO A 1142 2.12 36.77 -19.09
N LEU A 1143 1.65 36.83 -17.85
CA LEU A 1143 0.90 35.73 -17.23
C LEU A 1143 -0.48 35.52 -17.86
N LEU A 1144 -1.19 36.60 -18.22
CA LEU A 1144 -2.46 36.49 -18.95
C LEU A 1144 -2.27 35.75 -20.28
N GLY A 1145 -1.14 35.96 -20.96
CA GLY A 1145 -0.79 35.23 -22.18
C GLY A 1145 -0.66 33.72 -21.99
N LEU A 1146 -0.33 33.25 -20.78
CA LEU A 1146 -0.20 31.83 -20.45
C LEU A 1146 -1.55 31.16 -20.16
N LEU A 1147 -2.65 31.91 -20.00
CA LEU A 1147 -3.97 31.32 -19.78
C LEU A 1147 -4.51 30.56 -21.01
N SER A 1148 -3.82 30.64 -22.14
CA SER A 1148 -4.09 29.84 -23.34
C SER A 1148 -2.97 28.84 -23.65
N ASP A 1149 -2.07 28.58 -22.70
CA ASP A 1149 -1.01 27.58 -22.88
C ASP A 1149 -1.62 26.19 -23.13
N PRO A 1150 -1.08 25.38 -24.05
CA PRO A 1150 -1.58 24.03 -24.28
C PRO A 1150 -1.50 23.15 -23.02
N ALA A 1151 -0.53 23.37 -22.14
CA ALA A 1151 -0.33 22.55 -20.95
C ALA A 1151 -1.16 23.09 -19.75
N PRO A 1152 -2.07 22.29 -19.16
CA PRO A 1152 -2.86 22.71 -18.00
C PRO A 1152 -2.00 23.12 -16.79
N GLU A 1153 -0.85 22.48 -16.59
CA GLU A 1153 0.09 22.83 -15.52
C GLU A 1153 0.68 24.24 -15.65
N VAL A 1154 0.92 24.72 -16.88
CA VAL A 1154 1.37 26.11 -17.12
C VAL A 1154 0.22 27.09 -16.88
N ARG A 1155 -0.99 26.76 -17.34
CA ARG A 1155 -2.19 27.58 -17.06
C ARG A 1155 -2.48 27.68 -15.57
N ALA A 1156 -2.34 26.58 -14.83
CA ALA A 1156 -2.50 26.54 -13.37
C ALA A 1156 -1.45 27.42 -12.67
N ALA A 1157 -0.17 27.31 -13.05
CA ALA A 1157 0.89 28.16 -12.53
C ALA A 1157 0.63 29.65 -12.82
N ALA A 1158 0.10 29.97 -14.01
CA ALA A 1158 -0.28 31.33 -14.39
C ALA A 1158 -1.45 31.85 -13.52
N VAL A 1159 -2.50 31.05 -13.31
CA VAL A 1159 -3.63 31.41 -12.43
C VAL A 1159 -3.16 31.67 -11.00
N ILE A 1160 -2.40 30.73 -10.42
CA ILE A 1160 -1.85 30.87 -9.06
C ILE A 1160 -1.01 32.15 -8.94
N SER A 1161 -0.19 32.43 -9.95
CA SER A 1161 0.67 33.62 -9.96
C SER A 1161 -0.13 34.91 -10.13
N LEU A 1162 -1.14 34.94 -11.00
CA LEU A 1162 -2.04 36.09 -11.18
C LEU A 1162 -2.81 36.44 -9.89
N ILE A 1163 -3.22 35.43 -9.12
CA ILE A 1163 -3.90 35.61 -7.82
C ILE A 1163 -2.96 36.27 -6.78
N LYS A 1164 -1.64 36.03 -6.87
CA LYS A 1164 -0.63 36.66 -6.02
C LYS A 1164 -0.27 38.09 -6.45
N MET A 1165 -0.67 38.52 -7.65
CA MET A 1165 -0.34 39.86 -8.16
C MET A 1165 -1.13 40.94 -7.41
N PRO A 1166 -0.55 42.15 -7.25
CA PRO A 1166 -1.27 43.27 -6.65
C PRO A 1166 -2.50 43.66 -7.50
N GLY A 1167 -3.55 44.14 -6.81
CA GLY A 1167 -4.81 44.57 -7.42
C GLY A 1167 -5.90 43.48 -7.42
N LYS A 1168 -7.18 43.90 -7.42
CA LYS A 1168 -8.31 42.96 -7.59
C LYS A 1168 -8.36 42.51 -9.06
N ARG A 1169 -8.54 41.21 -9.29
CA ARG A 1169 -8.66 40.64 -10.63
C ARG A 1169 -10.13 40.47 -11.01
N ASP A 1170 -10.44 40.81 -12.25
CA ASP A 1170 -11.75 40.58 -12.86
C ASP A 1170 -11.66 39.38 -13.80
N PHE A 1171 -12.69 38.54 -13.83
CA PHE A 1171 -12.69 37.37 -14.70
C PHE A 1171 -12.70 37.74 -16.20
N SER A 1172 -13.07 38.97 -16.56
CA SER A 1172 -12.90 39.51 -17.92
C SER A 1172 -11.44 39.54 -18.39
N GLU A 1173 -10.46 39.55 -17.48
CA GLU A 1173 -9.04 39.37 -17.82
C GLU A 1173 -8.70 37.90 -18.12
N MET A 1174 -9.49 36.95 -17.60
CA MET A 1174 -9.24 35.51 -17.63
C MET A 1174 -10.25 34.75 -18.51
N THR A 1175 -10.87 35.40 -19.49
CA THR A 1175 -11.92 34.80 -20.33
C THR A 1175 -11.45 33.58 -21.13
N ALA A 1176 -10.13 33.43 -21.35
CA ALA A 1176 -9.54 32.22 -21.90
C ALA A 1176 -9.91 30.96 -21.10
N LEU A 1177 -10.18 31.12 -19.80
CA LEU A 1177 -10.59 30.04 -18.89
C LEU A 1177 -12.11 29.80 -18.85
N ALA A 1178 -12.92 30.50 -19.65
CA ALA A 1178 -14.38 30.29 -19.63
C ALA A 1178 -14.76 28.84 -19.97
N GLY A 1179 -14.02 28.23 -20.90
CA GLY A 1179 -14.11 26.81 -21.27
C GLY A 1179 -13.12 25.89 -20.53
N GLU A 1180 -12.46 26.39 -19.46
CA GLU A 1180 -11.49 25.60 -18.70
C GLU A 1180 -12.16 24.44 -17.98
N ASP A 1181 -11.44 23.33 -17.92
CA ASP A 1181 -12.04 22.03 -17.79
C ASP A 1181 -11.10 21.01 -17.12
N TYR A 1182 -9.86 21.43 -16.84
CA TYR A 1182 -8.88 20.67 -16.08
C TYR A 1182 -8.89 21.11 -14.61
N GLU A 1183 -9.04 20.14 -13.72
CA GLU A 1183 -9.10 20.35 -12.27
C GLU A 1183 -7.86 21.08 -11.72
N GLU A 1184 -6.66 20.85 -12.27
CA GLU A 1184 -5.44 21.55 -11.84
C GLU A 1184 -5.53 23.06 -12.03
N VAL A 1185 -6.31 23.53 -13.01
CA VAL A 1185 -6.55 24.96 -13.26
C VAL A 1185 -7.79 25.45 -12.53
N LEU A 1186 -8.86 24.65 -12.52
CA LEU A 1186 -10.14 25.00 -11.91
C LEU A 1186 -10.07 25.09 -10.39
N ILE A 1187 -9.36 24.19 -9.71
CA ILE A 1187 -9.24 24.18 -8.24
C ILE A 1187 -8.65 25.49 -7.72
N PRO A 1188 -7.46 25.97 -8.16
CA PRO A 1188 -6.92 27.25 -7.69
C PRO A 1188 -7.81 28.44 -8.08
N LEU A 1189 -8.44 28.41 -9.26
CA LEU A 1189 -9.38 29.46 -9.69
C LEU A 1189 -10.62 29.54 -8.78
N LEU A 1190 -11.23 28.40 -8.45
CA LEU A 1190 -12.39 28.29 -7.58
C LEU A 1190 -12.02 28.61 -6.12
N ALA A 1191 -10.85 28.19 -5.65
CA ALA A 1191 -10.33 28.57 -4.33
C ALA A 1191 -10.20 30.09 -4.20
N ALA A 1192 -9.66 30.76 -5.22
CA ALA A 1192 -9.59 32.22 -5.25
C ALA A 1192 -10.99 32.88 -5.29
N ALA A 1193 -11.95 32.27 -5.98
CA ALA A 1193 -13.33 32.75 -6.00
C ALA A 1193 -14.01 32.62 -4.64
N LYS A 1194 -13.80 31.49 -3.94
CA LYS A 1194 -14.25 31.26 -2.57
C LYS A 1194 -13.65 32.26 -1.59
N GLU A 1195 -12.37 32.60 -1.77
CA GLU A 1195 -11.68 33.67 -1.02
C GLU A 1195 -12.07 35.10 -1.45
N LYS A 1196 -13.01 35.25 -2.40
CA LYS A 1196 -13.49 36.52 -2.96
C LYS A 1196 -12.39 37.37 -3.64
N LYS A 1197 -11.30 36.73 -4.07
CA LYS A 1197 -10.20 37.38 -4.81
C LYS A 1197 -10.53 37.60 -6.28
N ILE A 1198 -11.43 36.79 -6.83
CA ILE A 1198 -11.97 36.90 -8.19
C ILE A 1198 -13.47 36.58 -8.16
N GLU A 1199 -14.25 37.23 -9.02
CA GLU A 1199 -15.67 36.93 -9.18
C GLU A 1199 -15.87 36.13 -10.47
N LEU A 1200 -16.41 34.91 -10.35
CA LEU A 1200 -16.64 34.04 -11.50
C LEU A 1200 -18.04 34.27 -12.09
N PRO A 1201 -18.20 34.29 -13.43
CA PRO A 1201 -19.50 34.40 -14.06
C PRO A 1201 -20.42 33.24 -13.62
N ARG A 1202 -21.69 33.56 -13.38
CA ARG A 1202 -22.71 32.57 -13.01
C ARG A 1202 -22.78 31.40 -14.00
N VAL A 1203 -22.67 31.67 -15.30
CA VAL A 1203 -22.67 30.64 -16.36
C VAL A 1203 -21.51 29.66 -16.20
N THR A 1204 -20.34 30.13 -15.76
CA THR A 1204 -19.18 29.27 -15.48
C THR A 1204 -19.47 28.35 -14.28
N LEU A 1205 -20.01 28.91 -13.20
CA LEU A 1205 -20.38 28.12 -12.00
C LEU A 1205 -21.48 27.09 -12.32
N GLU A 1206 -22.51 27.47 -13.08
CA GLU A 1206 -23.58 26.56 -13.50
C GLU A 1206 -23.05 25.40 -14.35
N ARG A 1207 -22.11 25.66 -15.27
CA ARG A 1207 -21.43 24.61 -16.03
C ARG A 1207 -20.64 23.67 -15.11
N LEU A 1208 -19.83 24.24 -14.23
CA LEU A 1208 -18.94 23.48 -13.34
C LEU A 1208 -19.66 22.72 -12.22
N ALA A 1209 -20.92 23.07 -11.91
CA ALA A 1209 -21.75 22.32 -10.96
C ALA A 1209 -21.96 20.85 -11.37
N THR A 1210 -21.83 20.55 -12.66
CA THR A 1210 -21.92 19.20 -13.23
C THR A 1210 -20.58 18.61 -13.63
N HIS A 1211 -19.46 19.23 -13.21
CA HIS A 1211 -18.11 18.78 -13.57
C HIS A 1211 -17.84 17.37 -13.02
N ARG A 1212 -17.07 16.55 -13.76
CA ARG A 1212 -16.75 15.15 -13.39
C ARG A 1212 -15.99 15.00 -12.06
N ASN A 1213 -15.12 15.97 -11.75
CA ASN A 1213 -14.33 15.98 -10.53
C ASN A 1213 -15.17 16.48 -9.33
N SER A 1214 -15.24 15.69 -8.26
CA SER A 1214 -16.07 15.96 -7.08
C SER A 1214 -15.64 17.19 -6.29
N GLU A 1215 -14.34 17.47 -6.19
CA GLU A 1215 -13.83 18.65 -5.49
C GLU A 1215 -14.20 19.94 -6.23
N VAL A 1216 -14.18 19.93 -7.57
CA VAL A 1216 -14.67 21.05 -8.38
C VAL A 1216 -16.15 21.32 -8.08
N ARG A 1217 -17.01 20.28 -8.08
CA ARG A 1217 -18.44 20.44 -7.74
C ARG A 1217 -18.64 20.97 -6.32
N LYS A 1218 -17.86 20.47 -5.36
CA LYS A 1218 -17.90 20.90 -3.96
C LYS A 1218 -17.53 22.38 -3.82
N LEU A 1219 -16.43 22.82 -4.41
CA LEU A 1219 -16.01 24.23 -4.39
C LEU A 1219 -17.05 25.13 -5.06
N VAL A 1220 -17.64 24.72 -6.18
CA VAL A 1220 -18.75 25.46 -6.82
C VAL A 1220 -19.92 25.61 -5.85
N LYS A 1221 -20.33 24.52 -5.18
CA LYS A 1221 -21.40 24.56 -4.19
C LYS A 1221 -21.09 25.52 -3.05
N GLU A 1222 -19.87 25.51 -2.52
CA GLU A 1222 -19.40 26.41 -1.46
C GLU A 1222 -19.32 27.89 -1.89
N ILE A 1223 -19.13 28.17 -3.18
CA ILE A 1223 -19.15 29.55 -3.72
C ILE A 1223 -20.59 30.03 -3.91
N THR A 1224 -21.49 29.14 -4.33
CA THR A 1224 -22.88 29.47 -4.66
C THR A 1224 -23.86 29.42 -3.48
N GLY A 1225 -23.51 28.69 -2.41
CA GLY A 1225 -24.28 28.58 -1.17
C GLY A 1225 -23.86 29.61 -0.15
#